data_AF-A0A0S8A249-F1
#
_entry.id   AF-A0A0S8A249-F1
#
_cell.length_a   1.000
_cell.length_b   1.000
_cell.length_c   1.000
_cell.angle_alpha   90.00
_cell.angle_beta   90.00
_cell.angle_gamma   90.00
#
_symmetry.space_group_name_H-M   'P 1'
#
loop_
_entity.id
_entity.type
_entity.pdbx_description
1 polymer ?
#
loop_
_entity_poly.entity_id
_entity_poly.type
_entity_poly.pdbx_seq_one_letter_code
_entity_poly.pdbx_strand_id
1 'polypeptide(L)'
;PAVIVMQFIDADSAGVAFSCDPASGREDVCLISANFGLGESVVNGSVDPDTYYVERATYRTLEENLGSKKIMTVALENGGTGEQAGAHGLRRVLNKEQQQQLSILISRIFSALGDLEQHADIEWALKDEQFYLLQSRPVTALPRYTEEAIQDQADIWSNANLRDAVPMVIPYLQRDSMMRNLNRTILAPFKEIGYQVKPGLAVAKYIRGRAYFNTGLYQWLLYDSIGLKPKDLNLYMGGHHPDIDIPERSPYLGKHGLRRMRMMLKNMRLISRYQKQQQLFFHQVDEFVDRFKNTSVSDLSDVEFLDFVEHTENQFLGFTDKYMALCGGVGPFGIAIKLLQPEFGDEAIGIVNALASGQGDLPSAKQGYQLLELAELVRVDNDAKTFLSNPEFNANQWPTLPDHSPFKQAFQHYLNTYGFRSTYEMDCSKPRWSEDPSYLLKNIANSIDTADSAGHKQRQRQTYEFAKHQLKERVGYLKRKWIMGLIKQAVSGAETREKAKSYTVKLSQLTRSIFLEAGRRLRQKGLINDIDDVFYCTQAEAYAVLKGYWDGRALPLIVEERIISMAALSAEPAPDVVVDDDMVFAKAPSPEVGNLYKGIGVSAGVVEGRAEIIFRPEEGERLTPGDIMVAPSTDPAWTPLFIHAGGIVLETGGYTSHGSIVAREYGIPAVVNVAGALKLIKNGQKLIVNGNNGTVILNSISDIKSN
;
A
#
# COMPACT_ATOMS: atom_id res chain seq x y z
N PRO A 1 -22.74 33.68 -23.74
CA PRO A 1 -23.52 32.73 -22.92
C PRO A 1 -24.04 31.55 -23.75
N ALA A 2 -23.87 30.33 -23.24
CA ALA A 2 -24.59 29.15 -23.74
C ALA A 2 -25.86 28.98 -22.91
N VAL A 3 -26.94 28.52 -23.53
CA VAL A 3 -28.19 28.16 -22.85
C VAL A 3 -28.33 26.65 -22.90
N ILE A 4 -28.42 26.01 -21.73
CA ILE A 4 -28.66 24.58 -21.64
C ILE A 4 -30.18 24.36 -21.66
N VAL A 5 -30.66 23.57 -22.61
CA VAL A 5 -32.07 23.16 -22.68
C VAL A 5 -32.11 21.68 -22.35
N MET A 6 -32.74 21.34 -21.22
CA MET A 6 -32.87 19.96 -20.73
C MET A 6 -34.35 19.62 -20.57
N GLN A 7 -34.64 18.32 -20.55
CA GLN A 7 -35.98 17.84 -20.19
C GLN A 7 -36.29 18.23 -18.74
N PHE A 8 -37.48 18.77 -18.51
CA PHE A 8 -37.97 19.10 -17.17
C PHE A 8 -38.34 17.81 -16.40
N ILE A 9 -37.94 17.73 -15.13
CA ILE A 9 -38.25 16.61 -14.24
C ILE A 9 -39.19 17.11 -13.14
N ASP A 10 -40.44 16.66 -13.16
CA ASP A 10 -41.44 16.94 -12.13
C ASP A 10 -41.21 16.04 -10.90
N ALA A 11 -40.17 16.38 -10.14
CA ALA A 11 -39.59 15.53 -9.10
C ALA A 11 -40.47 15.37 -7.85
N ASP A 12 -40.49 14.16 -7.29
CA ASP A 12 -41.14 13.87 -6.01
C ASP A 12 -40.28 14.39 -4.84
N SER A 13 -38.97 14.35 -5.03
CA SER A 13 -37.99 14.99 -4.16
C SER A 13 -36.72 15.35 -4.93
N ALA A 14 -35.99 16.33 -4.43
CA ALA A 14 -34.77 16.81 -5.06
C ALA A 14 -33.83 17.41 -4.01
N GLY A 15 -32.59 17.65 -4.42
CA GLY A 15 -31.65 18.29 -3.53
C GLY A 15 -30.24 18.39 -4.08
N VAL A 16 -29.33 18.61 -3.14
CA VAL A 16 -27.89 18.78 -3.39
C VAL A 16 -27.15 17.68 -2.64
N ALA A 17 -26.08 17.16 -3.24
CA ALA A 17 -25.19 16.22 -2.60
C ALA A 17 -23.74 16.55 -2.88
N PHE A 18 -22.87 16.23 -1.92
CA PHE A 18 -21.44 16.40 -2.02
C PHE A 18 -20.76 15.04 -1.85
N SER A 19 -19.72 14.75 -2.65
CA SER A 19 -18.90 13.55 -2.48
C SER A 19 -17.92 13.61 -1.29
N CYS A 20 -18.05 14.63 -0.45
CA CYS A 20 -17.37 14.92 0.82
C CYS A 20 -18.36 15.63 1.77
N ASP A 21 -17.95 15.94 2.99
CA ASP A 21 -18.56 16.98 3.80
C ASP A 21 -17.84 18.33 3.53
N PRO A 22 -18.48 19.27 2.81
CA PRO A 22 -17.85 20.54 2.44
C PRO A 22 -17.64 21.48 3.63
N ALA A 23 -18.36 21.29 4.74
CA ALA A 23 -18.28 22.17 5.90
C ALA A 23 -17.09 21.82 6.81
N SER A 24 -16.89 20.52 7.08
CA SER A 24 -15.76 20.07 7.90
C SER A 24 -14.51 19.77 7.09
N GLY A 25 -14.64 19.41 5.81
CA GLY A 25 -13.55 18.87 5.00
C GLY A 25 -13.39 17.36 5.07
N ARG A 26 -14.33 16.63 5.70
CA ARG A 26 -14.27 15.16 5.76
C ARG A 26 -14.51 14.53 4.38
N GLU A 27 -13.58 13.69 3.96
CA GLU A 27 -13.65 13.01 2.66
C GLU A 27 -14.19 11.57 2.75
N ASP A 28 -14.34 11.02 3.96
CA ASP A 28 -14.80 9.64 4.20
C ASP A 28 -16.32 9.45 4.05
N VAL A 29 -17.06 10.56 3.96
CA VAL A 29 -18.52 10.62 3.85
C VAL A 29 -18.95 11.34 2.58
N CYS A 30 -20.15 11.05 2.10
CA CYS A 30 -20.89 11.97 1.25
C CYS A 30 -22.03 12.61 2.07
N LEU A 31 -22.28 13.88 1.81
CA LEU A 31 -23.37 14.63 2.42
C LEU A 31 -24.51 14.74 1.41
N ILE A 32 -25.71 14.32 1.79
CA ILE A 32 -26.92 14.43 0.97
C ILE A 32 -27.89 15.37 1.68
N SER A 33 -28.31 16.43 1.01
CA SER A 33 -29.40 17.31 1.44
C SER A 33 -30.63 17.06 0.57
N ALA A 34 -31.79 16.84 1.17
CA ALA A 34 -33.00 16.43 0.44
C ALA A 34 -34.25 17.18 0.94
N ASN A 35 -35.09 17.61 0.00
CA ASN A 35 -36.44 18.12 0.27
C ASN A 35 -37.46 17.48 -0.68
N PHE A 36 -38.74 17.52 -0.30
CA PHE A 36 -39.84 17.12 -1.18
C PHE A 36 -40.03 18.14 -2.33
N GLY A 37 -40.53 17.68 -3.48
CA GLY A 37 -40.74 18.50 -4.67
C GLY A 37 -39.46 18.86 -5.42
N LEU A 38 -39.48 20.02 -6.09
CA LEU A 38 -38.40 20.52 -6.93
C LEU A 38 -37.23 21.10 -6.12
N GLY A 39 -36.02 21.05 -6.70
CA GLY A 39 -34.76 21.36 -6.02
C GLY A 39 -34.51 22.84 -5.68
N GLU A 40 -35.27 23.78 -6.26
CA GLU A 40 -35.07 25.22 -6.09
C GLU A 40 -35.04 25.65 -4.62
N SER A 41 -35.91 25.05 -3.79
CA SER A 41 -35.99 25.34 -2.35
C SER A 41 -34.70 25.00 -1.59
N VAL A 42 -34.00 23.93 -1.99
CA VAL A 42 -32.75 23.50 -1.37
C VAL A 42 -31.59 24.35 -1.87
N VAL A 43 -31.50 24.56 -3.18
CA VAL A 43 -30.39 25.32 -3.81
C VAL A 43 -30.37 26.77 -3.34
N ASN A 44 -31.54 27.39 -3.18
CA ASN A 44 -31.66 28.78 -2.72
C ASN A 44 -31.59 28.92 -1.18
N GLY A 45 -31.51 27.81 -0.44
CA GLY A 45 -31.45 27.80 1.02
C GLY A 45 -32.72 28.33 1.71
N SER A 46 -33.87 28.27 1.05
CA SER A 46 -35.15 28.77 1.60
C SER A 46 -35.85 27.74 2.51
N VAL A 47 -35.36 26.51 2.54
CA VAL A 47 -35.87 25.41 3.38
C VAL A 47 -34.77 24.87 4.29
N ASP A 48 -35.19 24.26 5.39
CA ASP A 48 -34.38 23.42 6.27
C ASP A 48 -34.61 21.94 5.84
N PRO A 49 -33.72 21.36 5.01
CA PRO A 49 -33.88 20.05 4.40
C PRO A 49 -33.49 18.91 5.34
N ASP A 50 -33.82 17.67 4.98
CA ASP A 50 -33.15 16.53 5.59
C ASP A 50 -31.68 16.50 5.17
N THR A 51 -30.78 16.16 6.09
CA THR A 51 -29.37 15.91 5.79
C THR A 51 -28.96 14.50 6.22
N TYR A 52 -28.24 13.80 5.35
CA TYR A 52 -27.77 12.45 5.56
C TYR A 52 -26.26 12.39 5.34
N TYR A 53 -25.51 11.91 6.33
CA TYR A 53 -24.09 11.61 6.20
C TYR A 53 -23.94 10.13 5.93
N VAL A 54 -23.52 9.77 4.72
CA VAL A 54 -23.38 8.37 4.28
C VAL A 54 -21.89 8.07 4.12
N GLU A 55 -21.42 6.99 4.75
CA GLU A 55 -20.03 6.55 4.63
C GLU A 55 -19.77 6.05 3.21
N ARG A 56 -18.80 6.64 2.50
CA ARG A 56 -18.51 6.26 1.11
C ARG A 56 -18.00 4.84 0.95
N ALA A 57 -17.34 4.32 1.98
CA ALA A 57 -16.72 3.00 1.98
C ALA A 57 -17.72 1.84 2.05
N THR A 58 -18.90 2.05 2.62
CA THR A 58 -19.91 1.01 2.86
C THR A 58 -21.30 1.38 2.36
N TYR A 59 -21.48 2.64 1.95
CA TYR A 59 -22.75 3.23 1.57
C TYR A 59 -23.81 3.19 2.68
N ARG A 60 -23.36 3.08 3.94
CA ARG A 60 -24.22 3.07 5.13
C ARG A 60 -24.35 4.46 5.72
N THR A 61 -25.57 4.86 6.06
CA THR A 61 -25.83 6.13 6.74
C THR A 61 -25.25 6.10 8.15
N LEU A 62 -24.37 7.05 8.46
CA LEU A 62 -23.78 7.24 9.79
C LEU A 62 -24.65 8.15 10.67
N GLU A 63 -25.20 9.21 10.06
CA GLU A 63 -25.98 10.24 10.76
C GLU A 63 -27.11 10.74 9.86
N GLU A 64 -28.25 11.03 10.47
CA GLU A 64 -29.41 11.65 9.80
C GLU A 64 -29.95 12.78 10.67
N ASN A 65 -30.10 13.96 10.07
CA ASN A 65 -30.77 15.09 10.69
C ASN A 65 -31.99 15.45 9.85
N LEU A 66 -33.19 15.29 10.45
CA LEU A 66 -34.45 15.52 9.74
C LEU A 66 -34.86 16.98 9.88
N GLY A 67 -34.86 17.71 8.76
CA GLY A 67 -35.21 19.12 8.72
C GLY A 67 -36.71 19.36 8.87
N SER A 68 -37.08 20.61 9.14
CA SER A 68 -38.49 21.00 9.31
C SER A 68 -39.31 20.98 8.02
N LYS A 69 -38.67 21.12 6.84
CA LYS A 69 -39.29 20.97 5.50
C LYS A 69 -40.64 21.68 5.35
N LYS A 70 -40.74 22.91 5.88
CA LYS A 70 -42.00 23.66 5.97
C LYS A 70 -42.58 24.06 4.60
N ILE A 71 -41.74 24.14 3.59
CA ILE A 71 -42.11 24.50 2.22
C ILE A 71 -41.48 23.51 1.23
N MET A 72 -42.17 23.30 0.11
CA MET A 72 -41.66 22.59 -1.06
C MET A 72 -42.00 23.38 -2.32
N THR A 73 -41.13 23.31 -3.31
CA THR A 73 -41.37 23.89 -4.64
C THR A 73 -42.07 22.84 -5.51
N VAL A 74 -43.12 23.22 -6.24
CA VAL A 74 -43.88 22.34 -7.14
C VAL A 74 -44.05 22.97 -8.51
N ALA A 75 -44.23 22.14 -9.53
CA ALA A 75 -44.59 22.60 -10.87
C ALA A 75 -46.05 23.09 -10.88
N LEU A 76 -46.32 24.18 -11.62
CA LEU A 76 -47.66 24.71 -11.82
C LEU A 76 -48.25 24.21 -13.15
N GLU A 77 -49.58 23.98 -13.18
CA GLU A 77 -50.28 23.49 -14.38
C GLU A 77 -50.11 24.38 -15.62
N ASN A 78 -49.95 25.70 -15.44
CA ASN A 78 -49.82 26.68 -16.51
C ASN A 78 -48.35 27.05 -16.84
N GLY A 79 -47.39 26.27 -16.32
CA GLY A 79 -45.96 26.54 -16.43
C GLY A 79 -45.42 27.41 -15.29
N GLY A 80 -44.12 27.26 -15.01
CA GLY A 80 -43.45 27.87 -13.87
C GLY A 80 -43.51 27.02 -12.60
N THR A 81 -42.95 27.56 -11.51
CA THR A 81 -42.89 26.92 -10.19
C THR A 81 -43.63 27.74 -9.15
N GLY A 82 -44.09 27.07 -8.08
CA GLY A 82 -44.75 27.71 -6.94
C GLY A 82 -44.38 27.04 -5.61
N GLU A 83 -44.59 27.73 -4.50
CA GLU A 83 -44.37 27.18 -3.16
C GLU A 83 -45.65 26.57 -2.60
N GLN A 84 -45.51 25.42 -1.95
CA GLN A 84 -46.57 24.74 -1.21
C GLN A 84 -46.10 24.43 0.21
N ALA A 85 -47.01 24.50 1.19
CA ALA A 85 -46.71 24.09 2.55
C ALA A 85 -46.34 22.59 2.59
N GLY A 86 -45.17 22.27 3.14
CA GLY A 86 -44.71 20.90 3.31
C GLY A 86 -45.53 20.21 4.41
N ALA A 87 -46.51 19.41 4.02
CA ALA A 87 -47.37 18.66 4.96
C ALA A 87 -46.67 17.43 5.59
N HIS A 88 -45.34 17.39 5.58
CA HIS A 88 -44.56 16.18 5.81
C HIS A 88 -43.85 16.12 7.16
N GLY A 89 -43.72 17.25 7.88
CA GLY A 89 -43.12 17.28 9.22
C GLY A 89 -41.75 16.59 9.29
N LEU A 90 -41.55 15.72 10.28
CA LEU A 90 -40.33 14.90 10.45
C LEU A 90 -40.35 13.60 9.62
N ARG A 91 -41.21 13.49 8.60
CA ARG A 91 -41.11 12.38 7.64
C ARG A 91 -39.80 12.50 6.87
N ARG A 92 -39.07 11.39 6.79
CA ARG A 92 -37.84 11.30 6.01
C ARG A 92 -38.13 11.41 4.52
N VAL A 93 -37.34 12.21 3.79
CA VAL A 93 -37.44 12.38 2.33
C VAL A 93 -36.98 11.12 1.60
N LEU A 94 -35.76 10.66 1.88
CA LEU A 94 -35.17 9.47 1.25
C LEU A 94 -35.14 8.29 2.23
N ASN A 95 -35.65 7.13 1.81
CA ASN A 95 -35.50 5.91 2.59
C ASN A 95 -34.03 5.40 2.58
N LYS A 96 -33.70 4.38 3.37
CA LYS A 96 -32.31 3.89 3.49
C LYS A 96 -31.74 3.33 2.18
N GLU A 97 -32.56 2.66 1.38
CA GLU A 97 -32.16 2.12 0.09
C GLU A 97 -31.90 3.25 -0.92
N GLN A 98 -32.76 4.27 -0.95
CA GLN A 98 -32.57 5.46 -1.78
C GLN A 98 -31.32 6.25 -1.39
N GLN A 99 -31.01 6.38 -0.09
CA GLN A 99 -29.76 7.00 0.38
C GLN A 99 -28.55 6.21 -0.11
N GLN A 100 -28.59 4.88 -0.01
CA GLN A 100 -27.53 4.01 -0.51
C GLN A 100 -27.37 4.14 -2.03
N GLN A 101 -28.45 4.03 -2.79
CA GLN A 101 -28.45 4.15 -4.25
C GLN A 101 -27.87 5.50 -4.71
N LEU A 102 -28.29 6.61 -4.09
CA LEU A 102 -27.75 7.93 -4.39
C LEU A 102 -26.27 8.06 -3.99
N SER A 103 -25.85 7.49 -2.86
CA SER A 103 -24.43 7.50 -2.46
C SER A 103 -23.52 6.73 -3.43
N ILE A 104 -24.03 5.65 -4.03
CA ILE A 104 -23.34 4.90 -5.08
C ILE A 104 -23.26 5.76 -6.36
N LEU A 105 -24.35 6.44 -6.74
CA LEU A 105 -24.34 7.38 -7.87
C LEU A 105 -23.33 8.52 -7.66
N ILE A 106 -23.29 9.12 -6.47
CA ILE A 106 -22.32 10.15 -6.09
C ILE A 106 -20.88 9.62 -6.22
N SER A 107 -20.64 8.39 -5.78
CA SER A 107 -19.31 7.76 -5.86
C SER A 107 -18.90 7.46 -7.31
N ARG A 108 -19.86 7.12 -8.18
CA ARG A 108 -19.63 6.99 -9.62
C ARG A 108 -19.32 8.34 -10.29
N ILE A 109 -19.96 9.42 -9.86
CA ILE A 109 -19.66 10.77 -10.37
C ILE A 109 -18.25 11.19 -9.93
N PHE A 110 -17.91 10.97 -8.66
CA PHE A 110 -16.58 11.21 -8.12
C PHE A 110 -15.49 10.43 -8.86
N SER A 111 -15.76 9.18 -9.27
CA SER A 111 -14.81 8.39 -10.04
C SER A 111 -14.73 8.78 -11.52
N ALA A 112 -15.86 9.05 -12.17
CA ALA A 112 -15.91 9.33 -13.61
C ALA A 112 -15.43 10.74 -13.95
N LEU A 113 -15.79 11.75 -13.15
CA LEU A 113 -15.44 13.16 -13.42
C LEU A 113 -14.24 13.65 -12.60
N GLY A 114 -14.01 13.05 -11.43
CA GLY A 114 -12.98 13.48 -10.49
C GLY A 114 -11.77 12.55 -10.38
N ASP A 115 -11.74 11.44 -11.13
CA ASP A 115 -10.68 10.42 -11.08
C ASP A 115 -10.40 9.88 -9.65
N LEU A 116 -11.43 9.88 -8.80
CA LEU A 116 -11.34 9.57 -7.37
C LEU A 116 -10.45 10.52 -6.54
N GLU A 117 -10.18 11.73 -7.03
CA GLU A 117 -9.36 12.74 -6.35
C GLU A 117 -10.11 14.08 -6.21
N GLN A 118 -10.80 14.54 -7.27
CA GLN A 118 -11.55 15.80 -7.25
C GLN A 118 -13.00 15.59 -6.79
N HIS A 119 -13.34 16.14 -5.62
CA HIS A 119 -14.70 16.07 -5.08
C HIS A 119 -15.71 16.86 -5.92
N ALA A 120 -16.98 16.44 -5.85
CA ALA A 120 -18.08 16.96 -6.65
C ALA A 120 -19.24 17.46 -5.77
N ASP A 121 -19.79 18.60 -6.18
CA ASP A 121 -21.11 19.15 -5.81
C ASP A 121 -22.11 18.74 -6.89
N ILE A 122 -23.23 18.15 -6.48
CA ILE A 122 -24.16 17.42 -7.34
C ILE A 122 -25.60 17.87 -7.06
N GLU A 123 -26.30 18.30 -8.10
CA GLU A 123 -27.73 18.55 -8.04
C GLU A 123 -28.48 17.36 -8.64
N TRP A 124 -29.47 16.86 -7.91
CA TRP A 124 -30.20 15.65 -8.26
C TRP A 124 -31.72 15.79 -8.05
N ALA A 125 -32.47 14.97 -8.77
CA ALA A 125 -33.91 14.79 -8.60
C ALA A 125 -34.25 13.31 -8.49
N LEU A 126 -35.31 12.98 -7.76
CA LEU A 126 -35.92 11.67 -7.67
C LEU A 126 -37.34 11.75 -8.21
N LYS A 127 -37.65 10.91 -9.20
CA LYS A 127 -39.00 10.75 -9.74
C LYS A 127 -39.28 9.28 -9.98
N ASP A 128 -40.39 8.77 -9.44
CA ASP A 128 -40.84 7.38 -9.63
C ASP A 128 -39.73 6.37 -9.28
N GLU A 129 -39.08 6.57 -8.13
CA GLU A 129 -37.94 5.76 -7.63
C GLU A 129 -36.66 5.81 -8.51
N GLN A 130 -36.59 6.71 -9.50
CA GLN A 130 -35.42 6.89 -10.37
C GLN A 130 -34.70 8.21 -10.08
N PHE A 131 -33.38 8.13 -9.88
CA PHE A 131 -32.53 9.31 -9.71
C PHE A 131 -32.11 9.90 -11.06
N TYR A 132 -32.20 11.22 -11.16
CA TYR A 132 -31.77 12.03 -12.27
C TYR A 132 -30.63 12.96 -11.82
N LEU A 133 -29.53 12.95 -12.56
CA LEU A 133 -28.43 13.90 -12.39
C LEU A 133 -28.77 15.18 -13.17
N LEU A 134 -28.88 16.30 -12.47
CA LEU A 134 -29.21 17.59 -13.08
C LEU A 134 -27.95 18.43 -13.34
N GLN A 135 -27.02 18.41 -12.39
CA GLN A 135 -25.75 19.13 -12.50
C GLN A 135 -24.66 18.43 -11.68
N SER A 136 -23.41 18.53 -12.13
CA SER A 136 -22.23 18.23 -11.32
C SER A 136 -21.17 19.30 -11.54
N ARG A 137 -20.56 19.76 -10.44
CA ARG A 137 -19.50 20.78 -10.41
C ARG A 137 -18.38 20.32 -9.49
N PRO A 138 -17.11 20.68 -9.74
CA PRO A 138 -16.04 20.40 -8.79
C PRO A 138 -16.21 21.22 -7.51
N VAL A 139 -15.97 20.62 -6.35
CA VAL A 139 -15.77 21.35 -5.09
C VAL A 139 -14.43 22.08 -5.17
N THR A 140 -14.47 23.41 -5.21
CA THR A 140 -13.28 24.24 -5.46
C THR A 140 -12.56 24.70 -4.19
N ALA A 141 -13.19 24.59 -3.04
CA ALA A 141 -12.60 24.90 -1.74
C ALA A 141 -13.09 23.89 -0.72
N LEU A 142 -12.16 23.12 -0.16
CA LEU A 142 -12.43 22.16 0.90
C LEU A 142 -11.60 22.56 2.13
N PRO A 143 -12.21 22.72 3.32
CA PRO A 143 -11.45 22.96 4.54
C PRO A 143 -10.47 21.84 4.81
N ARG A 144 -9.27 22.17 5.28
CA ARG A 144 -8.29 21.16 5.66
C ARG A 144 -8.74 20.40 6.89
N TYR A 145 -8.93 19.09 6.75
CA TYR A 145 -9.37 18.22 7.84
C TYR A 145 -8.20 17.50 8.51
N THR A 146 -7.59 18.15 9.51
CA THR A 146 -6.45 17.59 10.27
C THR A 146 -6.64 17.77 11.79
N GLU A 147 -5.58 17.47 12.56
CA GLU A 147 -5.47 17.70 14.00
C GLU A 147 -5.15 19.18 14.28
N GLU A 148 -5.81 19.77 15.28
CA GLU A 148 -5.76 21.22 15.57
C GLU A 148 -4.33 21.75 15.76
N ALA A 149 -3.46 20.96 16.39
CA ALA A 149 -2.08 21.35 16.67
C ALA A 149 -1.17 21.50 15.45
N ILE A 150 -1.59 20.96 14.29
CA ILE A 150 -0.85 21.07 13.02
C ILE A 150 -1.68 21.75 11.92
N GLN A 151 -2.82 22.35 12.28
CA GLN A 151 -3.74 23.01 11.33
C GLN A 151 -3.06 24.11 10.51
N ASP A 152 -2.09 24.81 11.10
CA ASP A 152 -1.34 25.92 10.48
C ASP A 152 -0.04 25.45 9.76
N GLN A 153 0.29 24.16 9.79
CA GLN A 153 1.47 23.61 9.11
C GLN A 153 1.07 22.95 7.79
N ALA A 154 1.94 22.96 6.76
CA ALA A 154 1.64 22.32 5.48
C ALA A 154 1.28 20.82 5.61
N ASP A 155 0.43 20.31 4.71
CA ASP A 155 0.24 18.87 4.56
C ASP A 155 1.46 18.25 3.86
N ILE A 156 1.95 17.13 4.39
CA ILE A 156 3.13 16.46 3.85
C ILE A 156 2.75 15.05 3.41
N TRP A 157 2.50 14.89 2.12
CA TRP A 157 2.15 13.63 1.50
C TRP A 157 3.40 12.96 0.94
N SER A 158 3.77 11.76 1.39
CA SER A 158 4.94 11.04 0.87
C SER A 158 4.60 9.62 0.46
N ASN A 159 5.24 9.16 -0.61
CA ASN A 159 5.17 7.77 -1.05
C ASN A 159 6.20 6.88 -0.32
N ALA A 160 6.94 7.41 0.65
CA ALA A 160 7.91 6.67 1.45
C ALA A 160 7.26 5.43 2.08
N ASN A 161 7.97 4.30 2.04
CA ASN A 161 7.49 2.97 2.44
C ASN A 161 6.38 2.37 1.54
N LEU A 162 5.44 3.19 1.05
CA LEU A 162 4.39 2.76 0.11
C LEU A 162 4.96 2.34 -1.25
N ARG A 163 5.99 3.03 -1.74
CA ARG A 163 6.68 2.70 -3.00
C ARG A 163 7.24 1.27 -3.03
N ASP A 164 7.47 0.67 -1.86
CA ASP A 164 7.96 -0.71 -1.70
C ASP A 164 6.81 -1.70 -1.43
N ALA A 165 5.64 -1.19 -1.01
CA ALA A 165 4.58 -1.98 -0.41
C ALA A 165 3.33 -2.11 -1.30
N VAL A 166 3.08 -1.15 -2.18
CA VAL A 166 1.92 -1.09 -3.08
C VAL A 166 2.36 -0.73 -4.51
N PRO A 167 1.54 -1.03 -5.54
CA PRO A 167 1.85 -0.69 -6.92
C PRO A 167 1.94 0.83 -7.10
N MET A 168 2.71 1.27 -8.10
CA MET A 168 2.87 2.69 -8.39
C MET A 168 1.52 3.31 -8.76
N VAL A 169 0.90 2.86 -9.86
CA VAL A 169 -0.46 3.26 -10.24
C VAL A 169 -1.41 2.12 -9.91
N ILE A 170 -2.40 2.39 -9.06
CA ILE A 170 -3.28 1.36 -8.51
C ILE A 170 -4.52 1.20 -9.41
N PRO A 171 -4.93 -0.05 -9.75
CA PRO A 171 -6.14 -0.30 -10.51
C PRO A 171 -7.39 0.29 -9.85
N TYR A 172 -8.28 0.87 -10.65
CA TYR A 172 -9.48 1.58 -10.18
C TYR A 172 -10.32 0.75 -9.22
N LEU A 173 -10.50 -0.54 -9.51
CA LEU A 173 -11.36 -1.42 -8.71
C LEU A 173 -10.82 -1.62 -7.29
N GLN A 174 -9.50 -1.54 -7.14
CA GLN A 174 -8.83 -1.73 -5.86
C GLN A 174 -8.73 -0.43 -5.05
N ARG A 175 -8.94 0.74 -5.67
CA ARG A 175 -8.59 2.04 -5.07
C ARG A 175 -9.31 2.28 -3.74
N ASP A 176 -10.63 2.16 -3.71
CA ASP A 176 -11.43 2.45 -2.50
C ASP A 176 -11.11 1.49 -1.34
N SER A 177 -11.10 0.17 -1.59
CA SER A 177 -10.81 -0.81 -0.53
C SER A 177 -9.37 -0.70 -0.01
N MET A 178 -8.40 -0.39 -0.87
CA MET A 178 -7.01 -0.15 -0.47
C MET A 178 -6.88 1.07 0.45
N MET A 179 -7.49 2.22 0.11
CA MET A 179 -7.41 3.41 0.97
C MET A 179 -8.12 3.21 2.29
N ARG A 180 -9.29 2.57 2.28
CA ARG A 180 -10.02 2.18 3.50
C ARG A 180 -9.14 1.30 4.40
N ASN A 181 -8.50 0.29 3.82
CA ASN A 181 -7.63 -0.62 4.55
C ASN A 181 -6.39 0.10 5.10
N LEU A 182 -5.72 0.94 4.31
CA LEU A 182 -4.53 1.69 4.75
C LEU A 182 -4.86 2.67 5.89
N ASN A 183 -5.91 3.48 5.73
CA ASN A 183 -6.35 4.42 6.76
C ASN A 183 -6.71 3.69 8.07
N ARG A 184 -7.48 2.60 7.98
CA ARG A 184 -7.85 1.80 9.16
C ARG A 184 -6.63 1.14 9.82
N THR A 185 -5.78 0.51 9.03
CA THR A 185 -4.57 -0.19 9.49
C THR A 185 -3.67 0.73 10.31
N ILE A 186 -3.46 1.96 9.83
CA ILE A 186 -2.57 2.93 10.49
C ILE A 186 -3.19 3.53 11.73
N LEU A 187 -4.50 3.80 11.72
CA LEU A 187 -5.19 4.45 12.84
C LEU A 187 -5.57 3.49 13.97
N ALA A 188 -5.70 2.19 13.70
CA ALA A 188 -6.16 1.18 14.66
C ALA A 188 -5.30 1.11 15.95
N PRO A 189 -3.95 1.07 15.91
CA PRO A 189 -3.14 1.01 17.12
C PRO A 189 -3.35 2.20 18.07
N PHE A 190 -3.58 3.39 17.53
CA PHE A 190 -3.86 4.59 18.33
C PHE A 190 -5.16 4.44 19.11
N LYS A 191 -6.23 3.97 18.43
CA LYS A 191 -7.52 3.69 19.07
C LYS A 191 -7.38 2.62 20.15
N GLU A 192 -6.62 1.55 19.89
CA GLU A 192 -6.42 0.45 20.85
C GLU A 192 -5.67 0.87 22.12
N ILE A 193 -4.73 1.80 22.05
CA ILE A 193 -4.04 2.34 23.24
C ILE A 193 -4.88 3.42 23.96
N GLY A 194 -6.05 3.76 23.42
CA GLY A 194 -6.98 4.76 23.94
C GLY A 194 -6.62 6.20 23.58
N TYR A 195 -5.90 6.41 22.47
CA TYR A 195 -5.74 7.73 21.86
C TYR A 195 -7.05 8.11 21.14
N GLN A 196 -7.47 9.36 21.28
CA GLN A 196 -8.67 9.86 20.60
C GLN A 196 -8.27 10.31 19.20
N VAL A 197 -8.62 9.51 18.19
CA VAL A 197 -8.43 9.85 16.78
C VAL A 197 -9.70 10.51 16.27
N LYS A 198 -9.59 11.67 15.63
CA LYS A 198 -10.70 12.35 14.98
C LYS A 198 -11.40 11.43 13.95
N PRO A 199 -12.73 11.27 13.95
CA PRO A 199 -13.43 10.45 12.96
C PRO A 199 -13.17 10.94 11.53
N GLY A 200 -13.07 10.04 10.56
CA GLY A 200 -12.88 10.39 9.15
C GLY A 200 -11.50 10.96 8.77
N LEU A 201 -10.55 10.95 9.70
CA LEU A 201 -9.20 11.45 9.46
C LEU A 201 -8.48 10.58 8.40
N ALA A 202 -8.01 11.20 7.32
CA ALA A 202 -7.30 10.54 6.24
C ALA A 202 -5.78 10.64 6.43
N VAL A 203 -5.14 9.51 6.74
CA VAL A 203 -3.68 9.35 6.79
C VAL A 203 -3.10 8.82 5.49
N ALA A 204 -3.94 8.40 4.55
CA ALA A 204 -3.54 7.99 3.21
C ALA A 204 -4.56 8.47 2.16
N LYS A 205 -4.07 8.90 0.98
CA LYS A 205 -4.89 9.27 -0.18
C LYS A 205 -4.24 8.90 -1.51
N TYR A 206 -4.98 9.04 -2.59
CA TYR A 206 -4.42 9.01 -3.94
C TYR A 206 -3.96 10.39 -4.38
N ILE A 207 -2.81 10.42 -5.06
CA ILE A 207 -2.37 11.58 -5.84
C ILE A 207 -1.92 11.04 -7.20
N ARG A 208 -2.63 11.43 -8.25
CA ARG A 208 -2.44 10.98 -9.64
C ARG A 208 -2.40 9.44 -9.75
N GLY A 209 -3.39 8.79 -9.14
CA GLY A 209 -3.55 7.32 -9.14
C GLY A 209 -2.56 6.53 -8.29
N ARG A 210 -1.71 7.20 -7.49
CA ARG A 210 -0.69 6.56 -6.63
C ARG A 210 -0.97 6.83 -5.16
N ALA A 211 -0.64 5.90 -4.27
CA ALA A 211 -0.89 6.05 -2.84
C ALA A 211 0.19 6.92 -2.16
N TYR A 212 -0.25 7.86 -1.32
CA TYR A 212 0.61 8.69 -0.47
C TYR A 212 0.14 8.66 0.98
N PHE A 213 1.08 8.72 1.92
CA PHE A 213 0.81 8.92 3.34
C PHE A 213 0.89 10.39 3.71
N ASN A 214 -0.06 10.86 4.53
CA ASN A 214 0.10 12.12 5.25
C ASN A 214 1.13 11.91 6.37
N THR A 215 2.41 12.01 6.01
CA THR A 215 3.54 11.83 6.92
C THR A 215 3.56 12.88 8.02
N GLY A 216 3.14 14.11 7.74
CA GLY A 216 3.05 15.16 8.76
C GLY A 216 2.03 14.81 9.85
N LEU A 217 0.83 14.39 9.43
CA LEU A 217 -0.19 13.90 10.35
C LEU A 217 0.27 12.65 11.12
N TYR A 218 0.94 11.71 10.45
CA TYR A 218 1.42 10.49 11.11
C TYR A 218 2.54 10.77 12.12
N GLN A 219 3.47 11.68 11.80
CA GLN A 219 4.48 12.20 12.72
C GLN A 219 3.82 12.83 13.96
N TRP A 220 2.79 13.65 13.76
CA TRP A 220 2.03 14.25 14.86
C TRP A 220 1.35 13.21 15.75
N LEU A 221 0.62 12.26 15.16
CA LEU A 221 -0.08 11.22 15.91
C LEU A 221 0.88 10.38 16.75
N LEU A 222 2.06 10.02 16.22
CA LEU A 222 3.07 9.26 16.96
C LEU A 222 3.76 10.10 18.05
N TYR A 223 4.00 11.37 17.79
CA TYR A 223 4.54 12.29 18.79
C TYR A 223 3.55 12.50 19.94
N ASP A 224 2.30 12.85 19.64
CA ASP A 224 1.33 13.21 20.67
C ASP A 224 0.87 11.99 21.49
N SER A 225 0.81 10.81 20.85
CA SER A 225 0.45 9.56 21.52
C SER A 225 1.59 8.96 22.34
N ILE A 226 2.77 8.73 21.75
CA ILE A 226 3.84 7.94 22.38
C ILE A 226 5.17 8.71 22.52
N GLY A 227 5.27 9.93 21.99
CA GLY A 227 6.46 10.77 22.10
C GLY A 227 7.58 10.43 21.11
N LEU A 228 7.27 9.71 20.02
CA LEU A 228 8.23 9.47 18.95
C LEU A 228 8.45 10.78 18.17
N LYS A 229 9.70 11.19 17.98
CA LYS A 229 10.01 12.44 17.28
C LYS A 229 9.95 12.26 15.76
N PRO A 230 9.59 13.31 14.98
CA PRO A 230 9.59 13.27 13.52
C PRO A 230 10.85 12.66 12.91
N LYS A 231 12.04 13.20 13.24
CA LYS A 231 13.33 12.65 12.80
C LYS A 231 13.57 11.17 13.08
N ASP A 232 13.05 10.66 14.20
CA ASP A 232 13.23 9.25 14.57
C ASP A 232 12.33 8.37 13.69
N LEU A 233 11.12 8.84 13.35
CA LEU A 233 10.22 8.15 12.41
C LEU A 233 10.80 8.12 11.00
N ASN A 234 11.33 9.23 10.50
CA ASN A 234 11.84 9.32 9.13
C ASN A 234 12.98 8.33 8.88
N LEU A 235 13.82 8.03 9.89
CA LEU A 235 14.84 6.99 9.81
C LEU A 235 14.26 5.59 9.55
N TYR A 236 13.09 5.28 10.14
CA TYR A 236 12.41 4.00 9.95
C TYR A 236 11.64 3.93 8.64
N MET A 237 10.94 5.02 8.27
CA MET A 237 10.14 5.08 7.06
C MET A 237 11.00 5.18 5.79
N GLY A 238 12.15 5.85 5.85
CA GLY A 238 12.92 6.26 4.68
C GLY A 238 12.25 7.44 3.96
N GLY A 239 12.75 7.77 2.76
CA GLY A 239 12.24 8.87 1.96
C GLY A 239 12.83 10.23 2.34
N HIS A 240 12.25 11.30 1.77
CA HIS A 240 12.80 12.66 1.78
C HIS A 240 11.81 13.71 2.31
N HIS A 241 10.80 13.28 3.08
CA HIS A 241 9.80 14.19 3.64
C HIS A 241 10.37 15.00 4.82
N PRO A 242 9.95 16.26 4.98
CA PRO A 242 10.40 17.10 6.09
C PRO A 242 9.84 16.66 7.45
N ASP A 243 10.46 17.17 8.51
CA ASP A 243 9.94 17.08 9.88
C ASP A 243 8.86 18.16 10.09
N ILE A 244 7.75 17.81 10.73
CA ILE A 244 6.81 18.81 11.26
C ILE A 244 7.42 19.56 12.45
N ASP A 245 6.91 20.75 12.69
CA ASP A 245 7.17 21.48 13.93
C ASP A 245 6.40 20.84 15.09
N ILE A 246 7.10 20.61 16.21
CA ILE A 246 6.53 20.08 17.45
C ILE A 246 6.71 21.06 18.61
N PRO A 247 5.72 21.21 19.50
CA PRO A 247 5.73 22.24 20.54
C PRO A 247 6.76 22.00 21.65
N GLU A 248 7.06 20.73 22.00
CA GLU A 248 8.02 20.41 23.08
C GLU A 248 9.18 19.54 22.56
N ARG A 249 10.42 20.03 22.70
CA ARG A 249 11.63 19.28 22.31
C ARG A 249 11.90 18.05 23.20
N SER A 250 11.39 18.05 24.43
CA SER A 250 11.51 16.93 25.36
C SER A 250 10.14 16.28 25.58
N PRO A 251 9.84 15.17 24.88
CA PRO A 251 8.48 14.65 24.76
C PRO A 251 7.89 14.13 26.08
N TYR A 252 8.73 13.81 27.07
CA TYR A 252 8.31 13.17 28.32
C TYR A 252 8.31 14.10 29.55
N LEU A 253 8.44 15.41 29.35
CA LEU A 253 8.33 16.38 30.45
C LEU A 253 6.87 16.80 30.70
N GLY A 254 6.55 17.17 31.94
CA GLY A 254 5.25 17.71 32.32
C GLY A 254 4.07 16.72 32.26
N LYS A 255 2.85 17.26 32.31
CA LYS A 255 1.61 16.46 32.30
C LYS A 255 1.42 15.70 30.97
N HIS A 256 1.72 16.34 29.84
CA HIS A 256 1.68 15.71 28.52
C HIS A 256 2.70 14.57 28.41
N GLY A 257 3.90 14.75 28.97
CA GLY A 257 4.90 13.70 29.05
C GLY A 257 4.47 12.47 29.85
N LEU A 258 3.82 12.66 31.00
CA LEU A 258 3.25 11.55 31.78
C LEU A 258 2.16 10.79 31.00
N ARG A 259 1.31 11.50 30.25
CA ARG A 259 0.31 10.88 29.36
C ARG A 259 0.99 10.03 28.29
N ARG A 260 1.97 10.58 27.57
CA ARG A 260 2.74 9.88 26.53
C ARG A 260 3.45 8.65 27.07
N MET A 261 4.04 8.74 28.27
CA MET A 261 4.67 7.59 28.92
C MET A 261 3.67 6.47 29.24
N ARG A 262 2.49 6.80 29.76
CA ARG A 262 1.41 5.81 29.99
C ARG A 262 0.97 5.16 28.69
N MET A 263 0.83 5.94 27.62
CA MET A 263 0.44 5.45 26.30
C MET A 263 1.53 4.59 25.66
N MET A 264 2.81 4.95 25.80
CA MET A 264 3.94 4.12 25.39
C MET A 264 3.92 2.75 26.09
N LEU A 265 3.65 2.73 27.41
CA LEU A 265 3.50 1.47 28.16
C LEU A 265 2.33 0.63 27.63
N LYS A 266 1.19 1.25 27.30
CA LYS A 266 0.06 0.55 26.66
C LYS A 266 0.44 0.02 25.28
N ASN A 267 1.17 0.79 24.47
CA ASN A 267 1.65 0.38 23.15
C ASN A 267 2.60 -0.82 23.23
N MET A 268 3.54 -0.83 24.19
CA MET A 268 4.42 -1.98 24.41
C MET A 268 3.64 -3.24 24.83
N ARG A 269 2.63 -3.09 25.69
CA ARG A 269 1.75 -4.21 26.07
C ARG A 269 0.92 -4.71 24.88
N LEU A 270 0.46 -3.79 24.04
CA LEU A 270 -0.29 -4.09 22.82
C LEU A 270 0.54 -4.94 21.85
N ILE A 271 1.75 -4.47 21.51
CA ILE A 271 2.70 -5.19 20.65
C ILE A 271 3.01 -6.56 21.25
N SER A 272 3.35 -6.63 22.55
CA SER A 272 3.67 -7.89 23.21
C SER A 272 2.50 -8.88 23.20
N ARG A 273 1.27 -8.41 23.41
CA ARG A 273 0.06 -9.23 23.34
C ARG A 273 -0.11 -9.84 21.95
N TYR A 274 -0.02 -9.03 20.90
CA TYR A 274 -0.19 -9.53 19.53
C TYR A 274 0.96 -10.41 19.06
N GLN A 275 2.21 -10.13 19.45
CA GLN A 275 3.32 -11.04 19.21
C GLN A 275 3.11 -12.41 19.87
N LYS A 276 2.55 -12.47 21.08
CA LYS A 276 2.20 -13.74 21.75
C LYS A 276 1.05 -14.48 21.07
N GLN A 277 0.11 -13.75 20.47
CA GLN A 277 -1.09 -14.30 19.83
C GLN A 277 -0.94 -14.52 18.32
N GLN A 278 0.22 -14.19 17.74
CA GLN A 278 0.41 -14.17 16.28
C GLN A 278 0.08 -15.51 15.60
N GLN A 279 0.41 -16.65 16.22
CA GLN A 279 0.16 -17.97 15.64
C GLN A 279 -1.33 -18.27 15.51
N LEU A 280 -2.11 -17.98 16.56
CA LEU A 280 -3.56 -18.14 16.54
C LEU A 280 -4.18 -17.26 15.44
N PHE A 281 -3.69 -16.02 15.32
CA PHE A 281 -4.19 -15.09 14.33
C PHE A 281 -3.89 -15.53 12.89
N PHE A 282 -2.66 -15.99 12.62
CA PHE A 282 -2.29 -16.53 11.31
C PHE A 282 -3.09 -17.79 10.98
N HIS A 283 -3.29 -18.68 11.94
CA HIS A 283 -4.13 -19.86 11.76
C HIS A 283 -5.59 -19.50 11.40
N GLN A 284 -6.18 -18.50 12.06
CA GLN A 284 -7.54 -18.02 11.73
C GLN A 284 -7.63 -17.50 10.28
N VAL A 285 -6.58 -16.87 9.78
CA VAL A 285 -6.53 -16.43 8.38
C VAL A 285 -6.42 -17.61 7.44
N ASP A 286 -5.61 -18.61 7.77
CA ASP A 286 -5.50 -19.83 6.97
C ASP A 286 -6.85 -20.54 6.86
N GLU A 287 -7.55 -20.76 7.98
CA GLU A 287 -8.89 -21.33 7.97
C GLU A 287 -9.88 -20.50 7.16
N PHE A 288 -9.79 -19.16 7.24
CA PHE A 288 -10.63 -18.27 6.45
C PHE A 288 -10.36 -18.40 4.95
N VAL A 289 -9.10 -18.41 4.53
CA VAL A 289 -8.68 -18.62 3.14
C VAL A 289 -9.16 -19.98 2.64
N ASP A 290 -9.01 -21.03 3.44
CA ASP A 290 -9.42 -22.38 3.05
C ASP A 290 -10.95 -22.50 2.91
N ARG A 291 -11.72 -21.88 3.81
CA ARG A 291 -13.18 -21.78 3.67
C ARG A 291 -13.58 -21.03 2.40
N PHE A 292 -12.92 -19.90 2.12
CA PHE A 292 -13.17 -19.11 0.92
C PHE A 292 -12.95 -19.94 -0.35
N LYS A 293 -11.81 -20.63 -0.45
CA LYS A 293 -11.45 -21.46 -1.62
C LYS A 293 -12.43 -22.61 -1.87
N ASN A 294 -13.08 -23.10 -0.82
CA ASN A 294 -14.07 -24.19 -0.91
C ASN A 294 -15.50 -23.68 -1.18
N THR A 295 -15.72 -22.37 -1.30
CA THR A 295 -17.03 -21.78 -1.58
C THR A 295 -17.20 -21.56 -3.08
N SER A 296 -18.26 -22.12 -3.69
CA SER A 296 -18.61 -21.82 -5.08
C SER A 296 -19.28 -20.45 -5.17
N VAL A 297 -18.53 -19.44 -5.60
CA VAL A 297 -19.05 -18.07 -5.79
C VAL A 297 -19.73 -17.87 -7.14
N SER A 298 -19.42 -18.74 -8.12
CA SER A 298 -19.91 -18.63 -9.49
C SER A 298 -21.41 -18.90 -9.62
N ASP A 299 -21.97 -19.68 -8.68
CA ASP A 299 -23.37 -20.10 -8.66
C ASP A 299 -24.29 -19.11 -7.92
N LEU A 300 -23.71 -18.14 -7.21
CA LEU A 300 -24.46 -17.12 -6.47
C LEU A 300 -25.17 -16.17 -7.45
N SER A 301 -26.38 -15.71 -7.08
CA SER A 301 -26.98 -14.54 -7.74
C SER A 301 -26.12 -13.28 -7.51
N ASP A 302 -26.37 -12.22 -8.28
CA ASP A 302 -25.61 -10.97 -8.12
C ASP A 302 -25.75 -10.38 -6.70
N VAL A 303 -26.93 -10.49 -6.09
CA VAL A 303 -27.18 -10.02 -4.73
C VAL A 303 -26.43 -10.86 -3.70
N GLU A 304 -26.53 -12.19 -3.79
CA GLU A 304 -25.80 -13.10 -2.88
C GLU A 304 -24.28 -12.96 -3.01
N PHE A 305 -23.78 -12.71 -4.23
CA PHE A 305 -22.37 -12.41 -4.46
C PHE A 305 -21.95 -11.12 -3.76
N LEU A 306 -22.72 -10.04 -3.87
CA LEU A 306 -22.41 -8.78 -3.20
C LEU A 306 -22.42 -8.92 -1.67
N ASP A 307 -23.36 -9.68 -1.12
CA ASP A 307 -23.42 -9.99 0.32
C ASP A 307 -22.19 -10.80 0.76
N PHE A 308 -21.76 -11.76 -0.07
CA PHE A 308 -20.54 -12.53 0.14
C PHE A 308 -19.28 -11.66 0.12
N VAL A 309 -19.20 -10.68 -0.80
CA VAL A 309 -18.11 -9.69 -0.85
C VAL A 309 -18.08 -8.88 0.44
N GLU A 310 -19.21 -8.31 0.85
CA GLU A 310 -19.30 -7.51 2.08
C GLU A 310 -18.89 -8.32 3.33
N HIS A 311 -19.33 -9.57 3.44
CA HIS A 311 -18.92 -10.45 4.52
C HIS A 311 -17.41 -10.72 4.52
N THR A 312 -16.85 -11.01 3.35
CA THR A 312 -15.42 -11.27 3.16
C THR A 312 -14.55 -10.05 3.51
N GLU A 313 -14.96 -8.87 3.06
CA GLU A 313 -14.26 -7.63 3.38
C GLU A 313 -14.26 -7.32 4.88
N ASN A 314 -15.38 -7.55 5.58
CA ASN A 314 -15.44 -7.36 7.02
C ASN A 314 -14.48 -8.28 7.79
N GLN A 315 -14.29 -9.52 7.34
CA GLN A 315 -13.29 -10.44 7.92
C GLN A 315 -11.86 -9.97 7.64
N PHE A 316 -11.58 -9.50 6.41
CA PHE A 316 -10.30 -8.89 6.05
C PHE A 316 -9.99 -7.70 6.97
N LEU A 317 -10.96 -6.82 7.22
CA LEU A 317 -10.79 -5.65 8.08
C LEU A 317 -10.40 -6.03 9.51
N GLY A 318 -10.95 -7.12 10.05
CA GLY A 318 -10.57 -7.64 11.37
C GLY A 318 -9.10 -8.10 11.45
N PHE A 319 -8.49 -8.48 10.33
CA PHE A 319 -7.04 -8.73 10.24
C PHE A 319 -6.26 -7.40 10.21
N THR A 320 -6.70 -6.45 9.38
CA THR A 320 -6.00 -5.17 9.19
C THR A 320 -5.82 -4.38 10.48
N ASP A 321 -6.78 -4.42 11.40
CA ASP A 321 -6.70 -3.74 12.69
C ASP A 321 -5.48 -4.15 13.52
N LYS A 322 -5.02 -5.39 13.36
CA LYS A 322 -3.92 -5.98 14.15
C LYS A 322 -2.57 -5.86 13.43
N TYR A 323 -2.57 -5.56 12.13
CA TYR A 323 -1.38 -5.59 11.29
C TYR A 323 -0.26 -4.68 11.82
N MET A 324 -0.55 -3.40 12.08
CA MET A 324 0.49 -2.46 12.54
C MET A 324 1.09 -2.84 13.89
N ALA A 325 0.27 -3.39 14.79
CA ALA A 325 0.77 -3.84 16.09
C ALA A 325 1.66 -5.09 15.97
N LEU A 326 1.38 -5.99 15.02
CA LEU A 326 2.27 -7.10 14.66
C LEU A 326 3.60 -6.60 14.05
N CYS A 327 3.58 -5.48 13.31
CA CYS A 327 4.79 -4.85 12.77
C CYS A 327 5.63 -4.12 13.82
N GLY A 328 5.06 -3.76 14.98
CA GLY A 328 5.71 -2.96 16.03
C GLY A 328 6.89 -3.65 16.75
N GLY A 329 7.14 -4.93 16.47
CA GLY A 329 8.19 -5.74 17.10
C GLY A 329 9.63 -5.34 16.83
N VAL A 330 9.88 -4.43 15.88
CA VAL A 330 11.23 -4.06 15.42
C VAL A 330 11.88 -2.94 16.23
N GLY A 331 11.14 -2.29 17.13
CA GLY A 331 11.64 -1.19 17.97
C GLY A 331 12.96 -1.48 18.73
N PRO A 332 13.21 -2.70 19.25
CA PRO A 332 14.46 -3.02 19.94
C PRO A 332 15.74 -2.84 19.10
N PHE A 333 15.67 -2.84 17.76
CA PHE A 333 16.81 -2.48 16.91
C PHE A 333 17.33 -1.07 17.21
N GLY A 334 16.43 -0.08 17.31
CA GLY A 334 16.82 1.30 17.59
C GLY A 334 17.46 1.46 18.97
N ILE A 335 16.98 0.69 19.95
CA ILE A 335 17.56 0.67 21.29
C ILE A 335 18.97 0.06 21.26
N ALA A 336 19.15 -1.06 20.57
CA ALA A 336 20.45 -1.70 20.43
C ALA A 336 21.48 -0.78 19.74
N ILE A 337 21.08 -0.08 18.67
CA ILE A 337 21.92 0.91 17.97
C ILE A 337 22.32 2.04 18.92
N LYS A 338 21.36 2.68 19.61
CA LYS A 338 21.63 3.77 20.57
C LYS A 338 22.57 3.34 21.69
N LEU A 339 22.49 2.08 22.14
CA LEU A 339 23.36 1.55 23.17
C LEU A 339 24.79 1.27 22.69
N LEU A 340 24.98 1.00 21.40
CA LEU A 340 26.28 0.74 20.79
C LEU A 340 26.95 2.00 20.23
N GLN A 341 26.17 3.06 20.02
CA GLN A 341 26.67 4.32 19.46
C GLN A 341 27.83 4.95 20.25
N PRO A 342 27.89 4.92 21.59
CA PRO A 342 29.05 5.44 22.32
C PRO A 342 30.36 4.70 22.05
N GLU A 343 30.31 3.39 21.78
CA GLU A 343 31.50 2.55 21.58
C GLU A 343 31.90 2.37 20.10
N PHE A 344 30.94 2.46 19.19
CA PHE A 344 31.14 2.17 17.77
C PHE A 344 30.85 3.37 16.86
N GLY A 345 30.31 4.48 17.39
CA GLY A 345 29.91 5.63 16.57
C GLY A 345 28.93 5.21 15.47
N ASP A 346 29.25 5.58 14.22
CA ASP A 346 28.44 5.27 13.05
C ASP A 346 28.47 3.77 12.68
N GLU A 347 29.50 3.02 13.10
CA GLU A 347 29.60 1.57 12.85
C GLU A 347 28.58 0.76 13.66
N ALA A 348 27.95 1.35 14.68
CA ALA A 348 26.99 0.67 15.55
C ALA A 348 25.85 0.00 14.77
N ILE A 349 25.42 0.64 13.67
CA ILE A 349 24.39 0.11 12.78
C ILE A 349 24.87 -1.18 12.09
N GLY A 350 26.08 -1.16 11.52
CA GLY A 350 26.70 -2.31 10.87
C GLY A 350 26.85 -3.51 11.81
N ILE A 351 27.24 -3.27 13.08
CA ILE A 351 27.35 -4.32 14.10
C ILE A 351 25.99 -4.96 14.40
N VAL A 352 24.95 -4.15 14.62
CA VAL A 352 23.60 -4.66 14.90
C VAL A 352 23.08 -5.48 13.72
N ASN A 353 23.31 -5.02 12.49
CA ASN A 353 22.91 -5.72 11.27
C ASN A 353 23.62 -7.07 11.12
N ALA A 354 24.94 -7.10 11.30
CA ALA A 354 25.72 -8.32 11.22
C ALA A 354 25.31 -9.36 12.28
N LEU A 355 24.96 -8.91 13.49
CA LEU A 355 24.47 -9.77 14.57
C LEU A 355 23.04 -10.26 14.38
N ALA A 356 22.25 -9.60 13.52
CA ALA A 356 20.89 -10.02 13.19
C ALA A 356 20.85 -10.95 11.96
N SER A 357 21.83 -10.86 11.07
CA SER A 357 21.92 -11.64 9.83
C SER A 357 21.91 -13.15 10.08
N GLY A 358 21.05 -13.88 9.36
CA GLY A 358 20.99 -15.35 9.40
C GLY A 358 20.45 -15.92 10.72
N GLN A 359 19.91 -15.08 11.61
CA GLN A 359 19.34 -15.52 12.89
C GLN A 359 17.82 -15.74 12.83
N GLY A 360 17.16 -15.25 11.78
CA GLY A 360 15.72 -15.23 11.66
C GLY A 360 15.15 -16.27 10.70
N ASP A 361 13.92 -16.72 10.98
CA ASP A 361 13.09 -17.48 10.04
C ASP A 361 12.22 -16.52 9.20
N LEU A 362 12.88 -15.83 8.27
CA LEU A 362 12.30 -14.81 7.39
C LEU A 362 11.64 -15.45 6.15
N PRO A 363 10.29 -15.39 6.00
CA PRO A 363 9.59 -16.03 4.89
C PRO A 363 10.09 -15.61 3.50
N SER A 364 10.38 -14.33 3.30
CA SER A 364 10.80 -13.83 1.99
C SER A 364 12.23 -14.26 1.65
N ALA A 365 13.13 -14.37 2.64
CA ALA A 365 14.46 -14.89 2.40
C ALA A 365 14.46 -16.40 2.09
N LYS A 366 13.65 -17.17 2.82
CA LYS A 366 13.42 -18.60 2.56
C LYS A 366 12.91 -18.87 1.16
N GLN A 367 11.97 -18.05 0.70
CA GLN A 367 11.45 -18.12 -0.67
C GLN A 367 12.59 -18.02 -1.70
N GLY A 368 13.49 -17.05 -1.57
CA GLY A 368 14.64 -16.93 -2.49
C GLY A 368 15.62 -18.10 -2.40
N TYR A 369 15.91 -18.61 -1.20
CA TYR A 369 16.75 -19.81 -1.05
C TYR A 369 16.16 -21.04 -1.70
N GLN A 370 14.85 -21.25 -1.56
CA GLN A 370 14.19 -22.40 -2.19
C GLN A 370 14.16 -22.29 -3.71
N LEU A 371 14.14 -21.08 -4.27
CA LEU A 371 14.32 -20.89 -5.72
C LEU A 371 15.72 -21.30 -6.19
N LEU A 372 16.77 -21.04 -5.39
CA LEU A 372 18.12 -21.52 -5.69
C LEU A 372 18.23 -23.04 -5.57
N GLU A 373 17.65 -23.62 -4.52
CA GLU A 373 17.60 -25.06 -4.33
C GLU A 373 16.86 -25.73 -5.51
N LEU A 374 15.80 -25.10 -6.03
CA LEU A 374 15.14 -25.53 -7.27
C LEU A 374 16.06 -25.45 -8.49
N ALA A 375 16.81 -24.37 -8.67
CA ALA A 375 17.77 -24.24 -9.77
C ALA A 375 18.94 -25.26 -9.67
N GLU A 376 19.43 -25.53 -8.46
CA GLU A 376 20.40 -26.59 -8.18
C GLU A 376 19.83 -27.98 -8.52
N LEU A 377 18.56 -28.22 -8.19
CA LEU A 377 17.87 -29.47 -8.48
C LEU A 377 17.71 -29.74 -9.99
N VAL A 378 17.52 -28.69 -10.79
CA VAL A 378 17.49 -28.80 -12.27
C VAL A 378 18.81 -29.38 -12.81
N ARG A 379 19.96 -29.14 -12.16
CA ARG A 379 21.25 -29.69 -12.63
C ARG A 379 21.30 -31.22 -12.59
N VAL A 380 20.51 -31.84 -11.70
CA VAL A 380 20.51 -33.29 -11.46
C VAL A 380 19.22 -33.99 -11.94
N ASP A 381 18.20 -33.23 -12.35
CA ASP A 381 16.95 -33.71 -12.94
C ASP A 381 16.97 -33.52 -14.47
N ASN A 382 17.17 -34.61 -15.22
CA ASN A 382 17.30 -34.56 -16.69
C ASN A 382 16.04 -34.06 -17.40
N ASP A 383 14.85 -34.38 -16.89
CA ASP A 383 13.58 -33.95 -17.52
C ASP A 383 13.42 -32.44 -17.36
N ALA A 384 13.64 -31.94 -16.15
CA ALA A 384 13.59 -30.51 -15.86
C ALA A 384 14.68 -29.74 -16.60
N LYS A 385 15.89 -30.29 -16.70
CA LYS A 385 16.99 -29.70 -17.46
C LYS A 385 16.63 -29.56 -18.93
N THR A 386 16.06 -30.60 -19.53
CA THR A 386 15.62 -30.57 -20.94
C THR A 386 14.53 -29.53 -21.16
N PHE A 387 13.56 -29.44 -20.24
CA PHE A 387 12.48 -28.48 -20.30
C PHE A 387 12.96 -27.02 -20.17
N LEU A 388 13.75 -26.70 -19.13
CA LEU A 388 14.15 -25.32 -18.82
C LEU A 388 15.33 -24.81 -19.64
N SER A 389 16.15 -25.70 -20.22
CA SER A 389 17.24 -25.27 -21.10
C SER A 389 16.75 -24.95 -22.52
N ASN A 390 15.49 -25.20 -22.85
CA ASN A 390 14.89 -24.79 -24.11
C ASN A 390 14.61 -23.27 -24.06
N PRO A 391 15.22 -22.43 -24.92
CA PRO A 391 15.00 -20.98 -24.90
C PRO A 391 13.54 -20.56 -25.13
N GLU A 392 12.74 -21.42 -25.78
CA GLU A 392 11.32 -21.18 -26.06
C GLU A 392 10.38 -22.03 -25.19
N PHE A 393 10.82 -22.45 -24.00
CA PHE A 393 9.96 -23.23 -23.12
C PHE A 393 8.67 -22.47 -22.77
N ASN A 394 7.54 -23.18 -22.82
CA ASN A 394 6.27 -22.64 -22.35
C ASN A 394 6.09 -22.97 -20.87
N ALA A 395 6.19 -21.95 -20.02
CA ALA A 395 6.04 -22.07 -18.58
C ALA A 395 4.77 -22.82 -18.14
N ASN A 396 3.64 -22.64 -18.85
CA ASN A 396 2.38 -23.30 -18.52
C ASN A 396 2.37 -24.81 -18.77
N GLN A 397 3.39 -25.33 -19.47
CA GLN A 397 3.56 -26.76 -19.71
C GLN A 397 4.37 -27.46 -18.62
N TRP A 398 4.87 -26.76 -17.59
CA TRP A 398 5.56 -27.40 -16.47
C TRP A 398 4.82 -28.61 -15.85
N PRO A 399 3.46 -28.68 -15.79
CA PRO A 399 2.76 -29.84 -15.23
C PRO A 399 2.92 -31.11 -16.07
N THR A 400 3.36 -31.01 -17.33
CA THR A 400 3.59 -32.15 -18.23
C THR A 400 4.89 -32.89 -17.93
N LEU A 401 5.78 -32.31 -17.11
CA LEU A 401 6.96 -33.01 -16.60
C LEU A 401 6.53 -34.34 -15.95
N PRO A 402 7.34 -35.41 -16.03
CA PRO A 402 6.98 -36.68 -15.43
C PRO A 402 6.78 -36.57 -13.91
N ASP A 403 5.84 -37.33 -13.34
CA ASP A 403 5.55 -37.28 -11.89
C ASP A 403 6.74 -37.70 -11.00
N HIS A 404 7.71 -38.42 -11.56
CA HIS A 404 8.94 -38.81 -10.88
C HIS A 404 10.02 -37.73 -10.89
N SER A 405 9.86 -36.64 -11.64
CA SER A 405 10.79 -35.50 -11.66
C SER A 405 10.87 -34.89 -10.25
N PRO A 406 12.05 -34.94 -9.59
CA PRO A 406 12.23 -34.28 -8.31
C PRO A 406 11.94 -32.77 -8.38
N PHE A 407 12.31 -32.13 -9.49
CA PHE A 407 12.02 -30.71 -9.72
C PHE A 407 10.51 -30.44 -9.74
N LYS A 408 9.71 -31.23 -10.48
CA LYS A 408 8.25 -31.06 -10.53
C LYS A 408 7.63 -31.12 -9.13
N GLN A 409 8.03 -32.11 -8.32
CA GLN A 409 7.51 -32.28 -6.96
C GLN A 409 7.88 -31.09 -6.06
N ALA A 410 9.15 -30.66 -6.12
CA ALA A 410 9.63 -29.52 -5.35
C ALA A 410 8.98 -28.20 -5.80
N PHE A 411 8.81 -28.00 -7.11
CA PHE A 411 8.18 -26.80 -7.68
C PHE A 411 6.68 -26.74 -7.34
N GLN A 412 5.98 -27.87 -7.40
CA GLN A 412 4.59 -27.95 -6.93
C GLN A 412 4.48 -27.59 -5.44
N HIS A 413 5.39 -28.08 -4.60
CA HIS A 413 5.43 -27.71 -3.18
C HIS A 413 5.71 -26.20 -2.98
N TYR A 414 6.61 -25.64 -3.77
CA TYR A 414 6.90 -24.21 -3.78
C TYR A 414 5.65 -23.39 -4.15
N LEU A 415 4.92 -23.76 -5.20
CA LEU A 415 3.67 -23.10 -5.59
C LEU A 415 2.56 -23.26 -4.55
N ASN A 416 2.48 -24.39 -3.86
CA ASN A 416 1.52 -24.55 -2.75
C ASN A 416 1.83 -23.61 -1.58
N THR A 417 3.13 -23.32 -1.37
CA THR A 417 3.59 -22.50 -0.25
C THR A 417 3.59 -21.00 -0.56
N TYR A 418 4.03 -20.60 -1.77
CA TYR A 418 4.22 -19.19 -2.16
C TYR A 418 3.41 -18.77 -3.38
N GLY A 419 2.63 -19.66 -3.98
CA GLY A 419 1.90 -19.39 -5.22
C GLY A 419 0.88 -18.25 -5.14
N PHE A 420 0.46 -17.86 -3.92
CA PHE A 420 -0.40 -16.70 -3.69
C PHE A 420 0.30 -15.35 -3.92
N ARG A 421 1.63 -15.33 -4.03
CA ARG A 421 2.43 -14.13 -4.31
C ARG A 421 2.45 -13.82 -5.81
N SER A 422 2.90 -12.63 -6.16
CA SER A 422 3.08 -12.18 -7.56
C SER A 422 4.18 -11.12 -7.64
N THR A 423 4.61 -10.79 -8.86
CA THR A 423 5.30 -9.52 -9.13
C THR A 423 4.34 -8.36 -8.82
N TYR A 424 4.77 -7.37 -8.03
CA TYR A 424 3.88 -6.35 -7.46
C TYR A 424 2.74 -6.98 -6.64
N GLU A 425 3.09 -7.67 -5.55
CA GLU A 425 2.21 -8.60 -4.83
C GLU A 425 0.89 -8.01 -4.29
N MET A 426 0.83 -6.68 -4.11
CA MET A 426 -0.38 -5.97 -3.70
C MET A 426 -1.23 -5.47 -4.88
N ASP A 427 -0.77 -5.59 -6.12
CA ASP A 427 -1.58 -5.32 -7.31
C ASP A 427 -2.53 -6.48 -7.56
N CYS A 428 -3.83 -6.27 -7.32
CA CYS A 428 -4.81 -7.31 -7.58
C CYS A 428 -5.01 -7.58 -9.08
N SER A 429 -4.54 -6.73 -9.99
CA SER A 429 -4.61 -6.96 -11.44
C SER A 429 -3.56 -7.96 -11.93
N LYS A 430 -2.48 -8.19 -11.16
CA LYS A 430 -1.41 -9.12 -11.53
C LYS A 430 -1.78 -10.57 -11.21
N PRO A 431 -1.50 -11.52 -12.13
CA PRO A 431 -1.70 -12.92 -11.85
C PRO A 431 -0.79 -13.39 -10.71
N ARG A 432 -1.31 -14.31 -9.90
CA ARG A 432 -0.51 -14.96 -8.85
C ARG A 432 0.41 -16.00 -9.47
N TRP A 433 1.52 -16.35 -8.81
CA TRP A 433 2.45 -17.36 -9.32
C TRP A 433 1.82 -18.75 -9.48
N SER A 434 0.76 -19.06 -8.72
CA SER A 434 -0.05 -20.27 -8.94
C SER A 434 -0.91 -20.21 -10.21
N GLU A 435 -1.22 -19.01 -10.70
CA GLU A 435 -2.00 -18.75 -11.92
C GLU A 435 -1.06 -18.66 -13.14
N ASP A 436 0.08 -17.98 -12.99
CA ASP A 436 1.14 -17.85 -14.00
C ASP A 436 2.54 -18.02 -13.36
N PRO A 437 3.19 -19.18 -13.52
CA PRO A 437 4.51 -19.45 -12.96
C PRO A 437 5.68 -18.95 -13.83
N SER A 438 5.40 -18.26 -14.96
CA SER A 438 6.42 -17.88 -15.95
C SER A 438 7.59 -17.10 -15.36
N TYR A 439 7.31 -16.14 -14.49
CA TYR A 439 8.34 -15.34 -13.82
C TYR A 439 9.31 -16.22 -13.02
N LEU A 440 8.79 -17.18 -12.25
CA LEU A 440 9.61 -18.06 -11.41
C LEU A 440 10.45 -19.01 -12.25
N LEU A 441 9.86 -19.66 -13.27
CA LEU A 441 10.56 -20.63 -14.11
C LEU A 441 11.69 -19.98 -14.92
N LYS A 442 11.48 -18.74 -15.39
CA LYS A 442 12.56 -17.95 -16.04
C LYS A 442 13.70 -17.64 -15.08
N ASN A 443 13.39 -17.18 -13.87
CA ASN A 443 14.42 -16.92 -12.86
C ASN A 443 15.20 -18.20 -12.49
N ILE A 444 14.51 -19.33 -12.34
CA ILE A 444 15.14 -20.64 -12.10
C ILE A 444 16.07 -20.98 -13.27
N ALA A 445 15.57 -20.90 -14.52
CA ALA A 445 16.35 -21.21 -15.72
C ALA A 445 17.63 -20.36 -15.82
N ASN A 446 17.53 -19.06 -15.56
CA ASN A 446 18.66 -18.12 -15.60
C ASN A 446 19.66 -18.35 -14.46
N SER A 447 19.24 -19.01 -13.38
CA SER A 447 20.08 -19.28 -12.20
C SER A 447 20.73 -20.65 -12.20
N ILE A 448 20.41 -21.51 -13.19
CA ILE A 448 20.87 -22.91 -13.21
C ILE A 448 22.38 -22.99 -13.06
N ASP A 449 23.18 -22.17 -13.71
CA ASP A 449 24.64 -22.30 -13.67
C ASP A 449 25.30 -21.58 -12.48
N THR A 450 24.62 -20.61 -11.88
CA THR A 450 25.20 -19.72 -10.85
C THR A 450 24.67 -19.96 -9.44
N ALA A 451 23.59 -20.73 -9.27
CA ALA A 451 23.00 -21.00 -7.96
C ALA A 451 24.00 -21.68 -7.01
N ASP A 452 24.20 -21.05 -5.83
CA ASP A 452 25.02 -21.53 -4.71
C ASP A 452 24.37 -21.15 -3.37
N SER A 453 23.40 -21.94 -2.93
CA SER A 453 22.70 -21.72 -1.66
C SER A 453 23.64 -21.85 -0.45
N ALA A 454 24.71 -22.63 -0.55
CA ALA A 454 25.66 -22.90 0.52
C ALA A 454 26.61 -21.71 0.78
N GLY A 455 27.10 -21.06 -0.29
CA GLY A 455 27.99 -19.90 -0.21
C GLY A 455 27.37 -18.72 0.56
N HIS A 456 26.08 -18.45 0.34
CA HIS A 456 25.35 -17.41 1.09
C HIS A 456 25.28 -17.71 2.59
N LYS A 457 24.92 -18.93 2.97
CA LYS A 457 24.85 -19.36 4.38
C LYS A 457 26.23 -19.27 5.06
N GLN A 458 27.31 -19.56 4.33
CA GLN A 458 28.67 -19.43 4.85
C GLN A 458 29.05 -17.96 5.11
N ARG A 459 28.75 -17.05 4.18
CA ARG A 459 29.06 -15.60 4.29
C ARG A 459 28.34 -14.97 5.48
N GLN A 460 27.08 -15.32 5.72
CA GLN A 460 26.33 -14.89 6.91
C GLN A 460 27.05 -15.27 8.20
N ARG A 461 27.43 -16.55 8.32
CA ARG A 461 28.09 -17.07 9.53
C ARG A 461 29.40 -16.37 9.83
N GLN A 462 30.18 -16.08 8.79
CA GLN A 462 31.44 -15.32 8.92
C GLN A 462 31.19 -13.89 9.42
N THR A 463 30.21 -13.21 8.83
CA THR A 463 29.82 -11.83 9.19
C THR A 463 29.32 -11.74 10.64
N TYR A 464 28.48 -12.69 11.05
CA TYR A 464 27.96 -12.80 12.40
C TYR A 464 29.07 -13.02 13.44
N GLU A 465 29.97 -13.98 13.21
CA GLU A 465 31.04 -14.28 14.16
C GLU A 465 32.06 -13.12 14.26
N PHE A 466 32.33 -12.42 13.16
CA PHE A 466 33.17 -11.22 13.17
C PHE A 466 32.56 -10.10 14.03
N ALA A 467 31.28 -9.77 13.83
CA ALA A 467 30.61 -8.74 14.62
C ALA A 467 30.50 -9.11 16.12
N LYS A 468 30.28 -10.40 16.40
CA LYS A 468 30.28 -10.93 17.77
C LYS A 468 31.64 -10.83 18.45
N HIS A 469 32.73 -10.98 17.69
CA HIS A 469 34.08 -10.74 18.17
C HIS A 469 34.30 -9.27 18.53
N GLN A 470 33.99 -8.35 17.61
CA GLN A 470 34.11 -6.90 17.85
C GLN A 470 33.29 -6.44 19.06
N LEU A 471 32.06 -6.96 19.21
CA LEU A 471 31.21 -6.70 20.36
C LEU A 471 31.86 -7.16 21.67
N LYS A 472 32.55 -8.31 21.68
CA LYS A 472 33.24 -8.85 22.87
C LYS A 472 34.45 -8.00 23.27
N GLU A 473 35.14 -7.37 22.33
CA GLU A 473 36.33 -6.56 22.60
C GLU A 473 36.00 -5.20 23.23
N ARG A 474 34.93 -4.54 22.75
CA ARG A 474 34.62 -3.16 23.14
C ARG A 474 33.51 -3.02 24.19
N VAL A 475 32.69 -4.05 24.39
CA VAL A 475 31.49 -3.97 25.24
C VAL A 475 31.55 -4.99 26.39
N GLY A 476 31.38 -4.49 27.62
CA GLY A 476 31.35 -5.32 28.83
C GLY A 476 30.27 -6.39 28.82
N TYR A 477 30.51 -7.50 29.53
CA TYR A 477 29.69 -8.72 29.51
C TYR A 477 28.18 -8.49 29.74
N LEU A 478 27.82 -7.69 30.75
CA LEU A 478 26.42 -7.43 31.12
C LEU A 478 25.70 -6.63 30.04
N LYS A 479 26.31 -5.52 29.57
CA LYS A 479 25.77 -4.69 28.49
C LYS A 479 25.62 -5.50 27.20
N ARG A 480 26.61 -6.34 26.88
CA ARG A 480 26.56 -7.27 25.75
C ARG A 480 25.39 -8.25 25.84
N LYS A 481 25.17 -8.91 26.99
CA LYS A 481 24.03 -9.83 27.18
C LYS A 481 22.70 -9.14 26.93
N TRP A 482 22.56 -7.89 27.39
CA TRP A 482 21.36 -7.11 27.17
C TRP A 482 21.15 -6.74 25.71
N ILE A 483 22.19 -6.26 25.02
CA ILE A 483 22.16 -5.94 23.58
C ILE A 483 21.78 -7.18 22.75
N MET A 484 22.39 -8.35 23.02
CA MET A 484 22.03 -9.59 22.33
C MET A 484 20.57 -10.00 22.57
N GLY A 485 20.04 -9.74 23.78
CA GLY A 485 18.62 -9.93 24.08
C GLY A 485 17.72 -9.01 23.24
N LEU A 486 18.08 -7.73 23.10
CA LEU A 486 17.35 -6.78 22.26
C LEU A 486 17.39 -7.18 20.78
N ILE A 487 18.55 -7.59 20.27
CA ILE A 487 18.70 -8.06 18.88
C ILE A 487 17.82 -9.29 18.64
N LYS A 488 17.84 -10.28 19.55
CA LYS A 488 16.98 -11.46 19.44
C LYS A 488 15.49 -11.09 19.42
N GLN A 489 15.08 -10.15 20.26
CA GLN A 489 13.69 -9.66 20.28
C GLN A 489 13.35 -8.95 18.96
N ALA A 490 14.26 -8.15 18.42
CA ALA A 490 14.07 -7.42 17.17
C ALA A 490 13.98 -8.35 15.96
N VAL A 491 14.82 -9.40 15.89
CA VAL A 491 14.78 -10.45 14.86
C VAL A 491 13.43 -11.15 14.89
N SER A 492 12.98 -11.61 16.06
CA SER A 492 11.65 -12.23 16.20
C SER A 492 10.51 -11.28 15.80
N GLY A 493 10.63 -9.99 16.12
CA GLY A 493 9.68 -8.97 15.68
C GLY A 493 9.68 -8.75 14.15
N ALA A 494 10.85 -8.80 13.52
CA ALA A 494 10.98 -8.71 12.06
C ALA A 494 10.36 -9.94 11.36
N GLU A 495 10.54 -11.14 11.89
CA GLU A 495 9.86 -12.36 11.41
C GLU A 495 8.34 -12.21 11.48
N THR A 496 7.80 -11.75 12.61
CA THR A 496 6.36 -11.51 12.76
C THR A 496 5.87 -10.47 11.75
N ARG A 497 6.63 -9.40 11.53
CA ARG A 497 6.31 -8.37 10.53
C ARG A 497 6.25 -8.94 9.11
N GLU A 498 7.24 -9.73 8.71
CA GLU A 498 7.27 -10.35 7.38
C GLU A 498 6.15 -11.37 7.21
N LYS A 499 5.89 -12.20 8.22
CA LYS A 499 4.73 -13.12 8.21
C LYS A 499 3.43 -12.32 8.08
N ALA A 500 3.23 -11.27 8.87
CA ALA A 500 2.03 -10.43 8.77
C ALA A 500 1.84 -9.86 7.36
N LYS A 501 2.90 -9.34 6.71
CA LYS A 501 2.84 -8.90 5.30
C LYS A 501 2.47 -10.05 4.37
N SER A 502 3.08 -11.22 4.52
CA SER A 502 2.78 -12.41 3.72
C SER A 502 1.31 -12.82 3.82
N TYR A 503 0.71 -12.74 5.00
CA TYR A 503 -0.71 -13.03 5.21
C TYR A 503 -1.62 -11.94 4.61
N THR A 504 -1.22 -10.66 4.64
CA THR A 504 -1.92 -9.60 3.89
C THR A 504 -1.96 -9.90 2.39
N VAL A 505 -0.84 -10.36 1.82
CA VAL A 505 -0.77 -10.75 0.39
C VAL A 505 -1.66 -11.95 0.12
N LYS A 506 -1.65 -12.97 0.98
CA LYS A 506 -2.54 -14.14 0.89
C LYS A 506 -4.02 -13.73 0.92
N LEU A 507 -4.40 -12.77 1.75
CA LEU A 507 -5.77 -12.23 1.75
C LEU A 507 -6.07 -11.43 0.47
N SER A 508 -5.11 -10.68 -0.07
CA SER A 508 -5.28 -9.95 -1.34
C SER A 508 -5.49 -10.87 -2.55
N GLN A 509 -5.07 -12.14 -2.47
CA GLN A 509 -5.43 -13.15 -3.47
C GLN A 509 -6.95 -13.37 -3.49
N LEU A 510 -7.61 -13.42 -2.33
CA LEU A 510 -9.07 -13.58 -2.27
C LEU A 510 -9.78 -12.38 -2.90
N THR A 511 -9.29 -11.17 -2.61
CA THR A 511 -9.79 -9.93 -3.23
C THR A 511 -9.66 -9.99 -4.76
N ARG A 512 -8.53 -10.48 -5.29
CA ARG A 512 -8.38 -10.70 -6.74
C ARG A 512 -9.43 -11.69 -7.28
N SER A 513 -9.66 -12.81 -6.61
CA SER A 513 -10.68 -13.78 -7.04
C SER A 513 -12.09 -13.18 -7.07
N ILE A 514 -12.44 -12.35 -6.08
CA ILE A 514 -13.70 -11.59 -6.07
C ILE A 514 -13.78 -10.64 -7.27
N PHE A 515 -12.71 -9.91 -7.55
CA PHE A 515 -12.68 -8.97 -8.67
C PHE A 515 -12.82 -9.68 -10.02
N LEU A 516 -12.13 -10.79 -10.23
CA LEU A 516 -12.28 -11.59 -11.45
C LEU A 516 -13.68 -12.19 -11.60
N GLU A 517 -14.31 -12.59 -10.49
CA GLU A 517 -15.71 -13.04 -10.51
C GLU A 517 -16.68 -11.91 -10.87
N ALA A 518 -16.47 -10.70 -10.34
CA ALA A 518 -17.21 -9.52 -10.79
C ALA A 518 -16.98 -9.26 -12.29
N GLY A 519 -15.74 -9.39 -12.78
CA GLY A 519 -15.40 -9.28 -14.20
C GLY A 519 -16.12 -10.30 -15.06
N ARG A 520 -16.17 -11.57 -14.62
CA ARG A 520 -16.94 -12.63 -15.31
C ARG A 520 -18.41 -12.24 -15.46
N ARG A 521 -19.04 -11.73 -14.40
CA ARG A 521 -20.45 -11.30 -14.41
C ARG A 521 -20.70 -10.11 -15.33
N LEU A 522 -19.83 -9.09 -15.29
CA LEU A 522 -19.93 -7.93 -16.19
C LEU A 522 -19.74 -8.32 -17.65
N ARG A 523 -18.80 -9.23 -17.94
CA ARG A 523 -18.58 -9.77 -19.29
C ARG A 523 -19.79 -10.57 -19.79
N GLN A 524 -20.40 -11.40 -18.95
CA GLN A 524 -21.63 -12.13 -19.28
C GLN A 524 -22.80 -11.20 -19.62
N LYS A 525 -22.85 -10.01 -19.03
CA LYS A 525 -23.81 -8.94 -19.35
C LYS A 525 -23.43 -8.13 -20.60
N GLY A 526 -22.28 -8.42 -21.24
CA GLY A 526 -21.79 -7.71 -22.42
C GLY A 526 -21.28 -6.28 -22.13
N LEU A 527 -20.90 -6.00 -20.88
CA LEU A 527 -20.50 -4.65 -20.44
C LEU A 527 -18.99 -4.40 -20.45
N ILE A 528 -18.19 -5.46 -20.61
CA ILE A 528 -16.74 -5.43 -20.80
C ILE A 528 -16.33 -6.56 -21.77
N ASN A 529 -15.17 -6.44 -22.42
CA ASN A 529 -14.73 -7.38 -23.45
C ASN A 529 -14.03 -8.59 -22.85
N ASP A 530 -13.08 -8.33 -21.96
CA ASP A 530 -12.29 -9.31 -21.24
C ASP A 530 -12.57 -9.28 -19.73
N ILE A 531 -12.28 -10.38 -19.03
CA ILE A 531 -12.52 -10.45 -17.58
C ILE A 531 -11.63 -9.43 -16.84
N ASP A 532 -10.40 -9.23 -17.31
CA ASP A 532 -9.42 -8.34 -16.70
C ASP A 532 -9.77 -6.85 -16.88
N ASP A 533 -10.69 -6.51 -17.79
CA ASP A 533 -11.20 -5.13 -17.94
C ASP A 533 -11.87 -4.63 -16.65
N VAL A 534 -12.29 -5.54 -15.78
CA VAL A 534 -12.86 -5.23 -14.46
C VAL A 534 -11.92 -4.38 -13.60
N PHE A 535 -10.59 -4.53 -13.76
CA PHE A 535 -9.62 -3.78 -12.94
C PHE A 535 -9.63 -2.27 -13.24
N TYR A 536 -10.21 -1.85 -14.36
CA TYR A 536 -10.43 -0.45 -14.74
C TYR A 536 -11.84 0.08 -14.37
N CYS A 537 -12.72 -0.79 -13.91
CA CYS A 537 -13.98 -0.39 -13.27
C CYS A 537 -13.71 0.06 -11.83
N THR A 538 -14.58 0.89 -11.26
CA THR A 538 -14.60 1.15 -9.81
C THR A 538 -15.57 0.23 -9.09
N GLN A 539 -15.44 0.10 -7.77
CA GLN A 539 -16.38 -0.69 -6.98
C GLN A 539 -17.80 -0.14 -7.05
N ALA A 540 -17.95 1.19 -7.04
CA ALA A 540 -19.26 1.84 -7.19
C ALA A 540 -19.95 1.48 -8.52
N GLU A 541 -19.21 1.40 -9.62
CA GLU A 541 -19.74 1.00 -10.93
C GLU A 541 -20.14 -0.49 -10.95
N ALA A 542 -19.26 -1.38 -10.49
CA ALA A 542 -19.55 -2.81 -10.43
C ALA A 542 -20.76 -3.08 -9.51
N TYR A 543 -20.80 -2.46 -8.33
CA TYR A 543 -21.90 -2.58 -7.38
C TYR A 543 -23.22 -2.04 -7.96
N ALA A 544 -23.19 -0.90 -8.63
CA ALA A 544 -24.39 -0.32 -9.27
C ALA A 544 -24.98 -1.24 -10.35
N VAL A 545 -24.13 -1.86 -11.18
CA VAL A 545 -24.59 -2.80 -12.22
C VAL A 545 -25.16 -4.07 -11.60
N LEU A 546 -24.48 -4.64 -10.60
CA LEU A 546 -24.88 -5.90 -9.97
C LEU A 546 -26.14 -5.75 -9.09
N LYS A 547 -26.35 -4.58 -8.47
CA LYS A 547 -27.62 -4.24 -7.79
C LYS A 547 -28.75 -3.86 -8.74
N GLY A 548 -28.46 -3.61 -10.02
CA GLY A 548 -29.45 -3.13 -10.99
C GLY A 548 -29.78 -1.64 -10.87
N TYR A 549 -28.98 -0.86 -10.14
CA TYR A 549 -29.10 0.61 -10.06
C TYR A 549 -28.61 1.32 -11.31
N TRP A 550 -27.88 0.63 -12.18
CA TRP A 550 -27.38 1.17 -13.44
C TRP A 550 -27.29 0.08 -14.52
N ASP A 551 -27.66 0.44 -15.76
CA ASP A 551 -27.62 -0.44 -16.94
C ASP A 551 -26.20 -0.73 -17.46
N GLY A 552 -25.18 0.02 -17.00
CA GLY A 552 -23.80 -0.17 -17.41
C GLY A 552 -23.47 0.30 -18.83
N ARG A 553 -24.38 0.94 -19.57
CA ARG A 553 -24.21 1.15 -21.03
C ARG A 553 -22.98 1.97 -21.44
N ALA A 554 -22.50 2.84 -20.55
CA ALA A 554 -21.31 3.66 -20.76
C ALA A 554 -20.02 3.03 -20.19
N LEU A 555 -20.13 1.89 -19.50
CA LEU A 555 -18.99 1.23 -18.85
C LEU A 555 -17.86 0.87 -19.82
N PRO A 556 -18.12 0.33 -21.03
CA PRO A 556 -17.04 0.05 -22.00
C PRO A 556 -16.20 1.30 -22.33
N LEU A 557 -16.84 2.45 -22.53
CA LEU A 557 -16.17 3.72 -22.86
C LEU A 557 -15.31 4.21 -21.68
N ILE A 558 -15.85 4.13 -20.46
CA ILE A 558 -15.14 4.51 -19.23
C ILE A 558 -13.90 3.62 -19.02
N VAL A 559 -14.03 2.32 -19.27
CA VAL A 559 -12.92 1.37 -19.17
C VAL A 559 -11.82 1.70 -20.17
N GLU A 560 -12.18 1.94 -21.44
CA GLU A 560 -11.21 2.30 -22.49
C GLU A 560 -10.43 3.58 -22.15
N GLU A 561 -11.12 4.62 -21.69
CA GLU A 561 -10.48 5.87 -21.26
C GLU A 561 -9.51 5.65 -20.09
N ARG A 562 -9.90 4.81 -19.13
CA ARG A 562 -9.06 4.50 -17.95
C ARG A 562 -7.86 3.63 -18.25
N ILE A 563 -7.93 2.73 -19.24
CA ILE A 563 -6.77 1.99 -19.73
C ILE A 563 -5.71 2.98 -20.24
N ILE A 564 -6.13 3.94 -21.07
CA ILE A 564 -5.25 4.97 -21.64
C ILE A 564 -4.68 5.86 -20.51
N SER A 565 -5.55 6.35 -19.63
CA SER A 565 -5.15 7.22 -18.51
C SER A 565 -4.16 6.54 -17.57
N MET A 566 -4.40 5.29 -17.16
CA MET A 566 -3.48 4.54 -16.30
C MET A 566 -2.13 4.28 -16.97
N ALA A 567 -2.13 3.97 -18.27
CA ALA A 567 -0.89 3.78 -19.02
C ALA A 567 -0.07 5.08 -19.08
N ALA A 568 -0.71 6.21 -19.36
CA ALA A 568 -0.08 7.53 -19.37
C ALA A 568 0.49 7.88 -17.98
N LEU A 569 -0.31 7.75 -16.92
CA LEU A 569 0.13 7.97 -15.55
C LEU A 569 1.32 7.07 -15.20
N SER A 570 1.30 5.79 -15.57
CA SER A 570 2.38 4.84 -15.25
C SER A 570 3.71 5.18 -15.94
N ALA A 571 3.68 5.92 -17.05
CA ALA A 571 4.88 6.38 -17.76
C ALA A 571 5.53 7.60 -17.09
N GLU A 572 4.79 8.31 -16.23
CA GLU A 572 5.29 9.51 -15.55
C GLU A 572 6.05 9.19 -14.25
N PRO A 573 7.08 9.98 -13.89
CA PRO A 573 7.71 9.88 -12.58
C PRO A 573 6.71 10.24 -11.48
N ALA A 574 6.75 9.51 -10.37
CA ALA A 574 6.00 9.86 -9.18
C ALA A 574 6.77 10.91 -8.36
N PRO A 575 6.12 11.96 -7.84
CA PRO A 575 6.75 12.80 -6.82
C PRO A 575 7.03 11.97 -5.56
N ASP A 576 8.14 12.25 -4.88
CA ASP A 576 8.52 11.59 -3.64
C ASP A 576 7.73 12.14 -2.45
N VAL A 577 7.47 13.45 -2.51
CA VAL A 577 6.75 14.23 -1.51
C VAL A 577 5.87 15.24 -2.24
N VAL A 578 4.66 15.47 -1.74
CA VAL A 578 3.81 16.59 -2.10
C VAL A 578 3.59 17.40 -0.83
N VAL A 579 4.01 18.66 -0.84
CA VAL A 579 3.83 19.59 0.29
C VAL A 579 2.71 20.54 -0.09
N ASP A 580 1.58 20.46 0.61
CA ASP A 580 0.30 21.00 0.16
C ASP A 580 -0.03 20.50 -1.26
N ASP A 581 0.11 21.36 -2.28
CA ASP A 581 -0.09 21.03 -3.70
C ASP A 581 1.24 20.98 -4.49
N ASP A 582 2.37 21.31 -3.88
CA ASP A 582 3.68 21.36 -4.53
C ASP A 582 4.30 19.96 -4.66
N MET A 583 4.42 19.48 -5.91
CA MET A 583 5.05 18.20 -6.22
C MET A 583 6.58 18.28 -6.16
N VAL A 584 7.17 17.59 -5.19
CA VAL A 584 8.61 17.54 -4.96
C VAL A 584 9.17 16.18 -5.39
N PHE A 585 10.10 16.23 -6.33
CA PHE A 585 10.88 15.07 -6.77
C PHE A 585 12.25 15.10 -6.09
N ALA A 586 12.74 13.94 -5.66
CA ALA A 586 14.05 13.78 -5.06
C ALA A 586 15.11 14.33 -6.03
N LYS A 587 15.81 15.37 -5.57
CA LYS A 587 17.00 15.89 -6.24
C LYS A 587 18.19 15.09 -5.75
N ALA A 588 19.07 14.74 -6.68
CA ALA A 588 20.38 14.23 -6.35
C ALA A 588 21.08 15.21 -5.39
N PRO A 589 21.54 14.79 -4.20
CA PRO A 589 22.30 15.67 -3.33
C PRO A 589 23.59 16.06 -4.04
N SER A 590 24.06 17.28 -3.82
CA SER A 590 25.42 17.64 -4.19
C SER A 590 26.38 16.71 -3.44
N PRO A 591 27.41 16.16 -4.10
CA PRO A 591 28.34 15.26 -3.43
C PRO A 591 28.96 15.98 -2.22
N GLU A 592 28.99 15.33 -1.05
CA GLU A 592 29.57 15.92 0.17
C GLU A 592 31.04 16.30 -0.08
N VAL A 593 31.78 15.43 -0.79
CA VAL A 593 33.13 15.64 -1.33
C VAL A 593 33.31 14.76 -2.58
N GLY A 594 33.68 15.34 -3.74
CA GLY A 594 34.04 14.57 -4.94
C GLY A 594 32.89 13.78 -5.57
N ASN A 595 33.01 12.45 -5.67
CA ASN A 595 32.04 11.52 -6.25
C ASN A 595 31.34 10.64 -5.19
N LEU A 596 31.32 11.08 -3.93
CA LEU A 596 30.76 10.32 -2.80
C LEU A 596 29.32 10.74 -2.49
N TYR A 597 28.43 9.75 -2.44
CA TYR A 597 27.02 9.89 -2.12
C TYR A 597 26.69 9.14 -0.83
N LYS A 598 25.75 9.67 -0.06
CA LYS A 598 25.35 9.15 1.24
C LYS A 598 23.90 8.67 1.21
N GLY A 599 23.67 7.55 1.87
CA GLY A 599 22.35 6.98 2.14
C GLY A 599 22.35 6.32 3.51
N ILE A 600 21.54 5.29 3.67
CA ILE A 600 21.46 4.48 4.88
C ILE A 600 22.17 3.15 4.62
N GLY A 601 23.24 2.88 5.36
CA GLY A 601 23.91 1.57 5.35
C GLY A 601 23.03 0.53 6.02
N VAL A 602 22.54 -0.44 5.25
CA VAL A 602 21.60 -1.45 5.76
C VAL A 602 22.21 -2.83 5.85
N SER A 603 23.24 -3.14 5.08
CA SER A 603 23.94 -4.42 5.16
C SER A 603 25.43 -4.22 5.02
N ALA A 604 26.19 -4.75 5.98
CA ALA A 604 27.61 -4.50 6.15
C ALA A 604 28.46 -5.08 4.99
N GLY A 605 29.62 -4.46 4.77
CA GLY A 605 30.60 -4.86 3.76
C GLY A 605 30.91 -3.77 2.73
N VAL A 606 31.94 -4.01 1.93
CA VAL A 606 32.38 -3.13 0.84
C VAL A 606 32.56 -3.96 -0.41
N VAL A 607 31.99 -3.51 -1.52
CA VAL A 607 32.08 -4.18 -2.83
C VAL A 607 32.28 -3.17 -3.94
N GLU A 608 33.08 -3.54 -4.93
CA GLU A 608 33.20 -2.82 -6.19
C GLU A 608 32.58 -3.66 -7.31
N GLY A 609 31.79 -3.04 -8.19
CA GLY A 609 31.10 -3.74 -9.27
C GLY A 609 30.56 -2.78 -10.33
N ARG A 610 30.05 -3.37 -11.42
CA ARG A 610 29.39 -2.63 -12.50
C ARG A 610 27.94 -2.33 -12.11
N ALA A 611 27.49 -1.09 -12.27
CA ALA A 611 26.10 -0.71 -12.03
C ALA A 611 25.18 -1.30 -13.10
N GLU A 612 24.11 -1.97 -12.67
CA GLU A 612 22.99 -2.34 -13.53
C GLU A 612 21.70 -1.76 -12.93
N ILE A 613 21.06 -0.85 -13.66
CA ILE A 613 19.84 -0.16 -13.25
C ILE A 613 18.64 -0.99 -13.69
N ILE A 614 17.90 -1.49 -12.70
CA ILE A 614 16.74 -2.35 -12.87
C ILE A 614 15.52 -1.58 -12.32
N PHE A 615 14.52 -1.33 -13.17
CA PHE A 615 13.30 -0.63 -12.75
C PHE A 615 12.21 -1.61 -12.33
N ARG A 616 12.25 -2.82 -12.87
CA ARG A 616 11.24 -3.85 -12.63
C ARG A 616 11.90 -5.22 -12.45
N PRO A 617 11.37 -6.10 -11.59
CA PRO A 617 11.98 -7.40 -11.32
C PRO A 617 12.08 -8.29 -12.57
N GLU A 618 11.21 -8.10 -13.56
CA GLU A 618 11.23 -8.83 -14.83
C GLU A 618 12.45 -8.49 -15.71
N GLU A 619 13.12 -7.36 -15.45
CA GLU A 619 14.34 -6.96 -16.17
C GLU A 619 15.61 -7.62 -15.60
N GLY A 620 15.46 -8.53 -14.62
CA GLY A 620 16.55 -9.17 -13.88
C GLY A 620 17.55 -9.95 -14.74
N GLU A 621 17.17 -10.34 -15.96
CA GLU A 621 18.06 -11.00 -16.95
C GLU A 621 19.30 -10.17 -17.31
N ARG A 622 19.25 -8.85 -17.09
CA ARG A 622 20.38 -7.94 -17.33
C ARG A 622 21.44 -7.98 -16.23
N LEU A 623 21.09 -8.49 -15.04
CA LEU A 623 21.96 -8.51 -13.87
C LEU A 623 22.89 -9.73 -13.93
N THR A 624 24.20 -9.50 -13.93
CA THR A 624 25.20 -10.57 -13.92
C THR A 624 25.85 -10.74 -12.55
N PRO A 625 26.33 -11.94 -12.19
CA PRO A 625 26.98 -12.17 -10.90
C PRO A 625 28.11 -11.17 -10.61
N GLY A 626 28.02 -10.46 -9.48
CA GLY A 626 28.99 -9.45 -9.06
C GLY A 626 28.66 -8.01 -9.47
N ASP A 627 27.62 -7.80 -10.29
CA ASP A 627 27.12 -6.46 -10.58
C ASP A 627 26.49 -5.81 -9.33
N ILE A 628 26.49 -4.49 -9.32
CA ILE A 628 25.78 -3.68 -8.32
C ILE A 628 24.41 -3.36 -8.87
N MET A 629 23.38 -3.94 -8.27
CA MET A 629 21.99 -3.68 -8.64
C MET A 629 21.57 -2.31 -8.13
N VAL A 630 21.08 -1.46 -9.02
CA VAL A 630 20.55 -0.13 -8.71
C VAL A 630 19.06 -0.11 -9.03
N ALA A 631 18.20 0.15 -8.04
CA ALA A 631 16.75 0.06 -8.20
C ALA A 631 15.99 1.18 -7.47
N PRO A 632 14.75 1.53 -7.89
CA PRO A 632 13.92 2.53 -7.21
C PRO A 632 13.58 2.13 -5.78
N SER A 633 13.05 0.91 -5.65
CA SER A 633 12.53 0.26 -4.45
C SER A 633 12.44 -1.24 -4.75
N THR A 634 12.16 -2.06 -3.73
CA THR A 634 12.08 -3.52 -3.89
C THR A 634 10.95 -4.11 -3.07
N ASP A 635 10.22 -5.04 -3.66
CA ASP A 635 9.25 -5.93 -3.00
C ASP A 635 9.78 -7.38 -2.98
N PRO A 636 9.07 -8.35 -2.36
CA PRO A 636 9.50 -9.75 -2.33
C PRO A 636 9.74 -10.41 -3.69
N ALA A 637 9.16 -9.92 -4.78
CA ALA A 637 9.41 -10.45 -6.11
C ALA A 637 10.84 -10.16 -6.60
N TRP A 638 11.54 -9.17 -6.03
CA TRP A 638 12.94 -8.85 -6.34
C TRP A 638 13.94 -9.79 -5.68
N THR A 639 13.52 -10.55 -4.67
CA THR A 639 14.38 -11.47 -3.92
C THR A 639 15.27 -12.37 -4.80
N PRO A 640 14.78 -12.95 -5.92
CA PRO A 640 15.63 -13.74 -6.82
C PRO A 640 16.82 -12.94 -7.38
N LEU A 641 16.62 -11.66 -7.72
CA LEU A 641 17.66 -10.79 -8.27
C LEU A 641 18.74 -10.46 -7.24
N PHE A 642 18.37 -10.32 -5.96
CA PHE A 642 19.30 -9.98 -4.89
C PHE A 642 20.45 -11.00 -4.83
N ILE A 643 20.14 -12.28 -5.02
CA ILE A 643 21.13 -13.35 -4.93
C ILE A 643 22.28 -13.18 -5.94
N HIS A 644 21.99 -12.64 -7.12
CA HIS A 644 23.00 -12.41 -8.16
C HIS A 644 23.80 -11.12 -7.95
N ALA A 645 23.29 -10.18 -7.14
CA ALA A 645 23.92 -8.89 -6.92
C ALA A 645 25.19 -9.02 -6.04
N GLY A 646 26.29 -8.44 -6.51
CA GLY A 646 27.50 -8.22 -5.69
C GLY A 646 27.28 -7.13 -4.63
N GLY A 647 26.46 -6.13 -4.93
CA GLY A 647 26.05 -5.06 -4.02
C GLY A 647 24.71 -4.43 -4.44
N ILE A 648 24.08 -3.68 -3.53
CA ILE A 648 22.74 -3.12 -3.76
C ILE A 648 22.71 -1.62 -3.44
N VAL A 649 22.13 -0.84 -4.36
CA VAL A 649 21.83 0.58 -4.18
C VAL A 649 20.35 0.82 -4.44
N LEU A 650 19.61 1.31 -3.44
CA LEU A 650 18.20 1.68 -3.60
C LEU A 650 18.01 3.19 -3.47
N GLU A 651 17.25 3.78 -4.40
CA GLU A 651 16.91 5.21 -4.35
C GLU A 651 16.01 5.53 -3.16
N THR A 652 15.03 4.67 -2.88
CA THR A 652 14.11 4.77 -1.73
C THR A 652 14.20 3.50 -0.89
N GLY A 653 14.20 3.65 0.43
CA GLY A 653 14.13 2.52 1.35
C GLY A 653 14.46 2.92 2.79
N GLY A 654 13.69 2.40 3.74
CA GLY A 654 13.96 2.57 5.18
C GLY A 654 14.84 1.47 5.75
N TYR A 655 15.34 1.66 6.99
CA TYR A 655 16.16 0.67 7.69
C TYR A 655 15.46 -0.70 7.89
N THR A 656 14.12 -0.69 7.92
CA THR A 656 13.27 -1.88 8.08
C THR A 656 12.45 -2.18 6.83
N SER A 657 12.80 -1.59 5.67
CA SER A 657 12.16 -1.94 4.40
C SER A 657 12.52 -3.37 3.98
N HIS A 658 11.74 -3.91 3.05
CA HIS A 658 11.93 -5.27 2.58
C HIS A 658 13.35 -5.49 2.00
N GLY A 659 13.79 -4.62 1.09
CA GLY A 659 15.15 -4.69 0.51
C GLY A 659 16.25 -4.65 1.56
N SER A 660 16.10 -3.83 2.61
CA SER A 660 17.05 -3.76 3.72
C SER A 660 17.09 -5.04 4.56
N ILE A 661 15.96 -5.72 4.74
CA ILE A 661 15.89 -6.99 5.45
C ILE A 661 16.54 -8.10 4.62
N VAL A 662 16.19 -8.22 3.34
CA VAL A 662 16.73 -9.27 2.46
C VAL A 662 18.22 -9.09 2.18
N ALA A 663 18.70 -7.86 1.94
CA ALA A 663 20.12 -7.61 1.75
C ALA A 663 20.96 -8.02 2.97
N ARG A 664 20.47 -7.74 4.19
CA ARG A 664 21.09 -8.19 5.44
C ARG A 664 21.08 -9.69 5.58
N GLU A 665 19.95 -10.30 5.26
CA GLU A 665 19.81 -11.73 5.34
C GLU A 665 20.79 -12.40 4.38
N TYR A 666 20.93 -11.93 3.14
CA TYR A 666 21.89 -12.50 2.19
C TYR A 666 23.35 -12.07 2.40
N GLY A 667 23.61 -11.17 3.35
CA GLY A 667 24.95 -10.65 3.64
C GLY A 667 25.55 -9.91 2.43
N ILE A 668 24.70 -9.23 1.67
CA ILE A 668 25.11 -8.45 0.48
C ILE A 668 25.30 -7.00 0.91
N PRO A 669 26.46 -6.36 0.64
CA PRO A 669 26.67 -4.95 0.95
C PRO A 669 25.60 -4.07 0.30
N ALA A 670 24.91 -3.26 1.11
CA ALA A 670 23.76 -2.50 0.62
C ALA A 670 23.62 -1.11 1.26
N VAL A 671 23.31 -0.14 0.41
CA VAL A 671 22.99 1.24 0.79
C VAL A 671 21.64 1.62 0.18
N VAL A 672 20.72 2.10 1.00
CA VAL A 672 19.37 2.51 0.58
C VAL A 672 19.15 4.00 0.82
N ASN A 673 18.05 4.54 0.31
CA ASN A 673 17.72 5.96 0.44
C ASN A 673 18.80 6.87 -0.19
N VAL A 674 19.40 6.44 -1.30
CA VAL A 674 20.35 7.25 -2.07
C VAL A 674 19.56 8.13 -3.03
N ALA A 675 19.20 9.33 -2.58
CA ALA A 675 18.41 10.29 -3.33
C ALA A 675 18.93 10.50 -4.77
N GLY A 676 18.04 10.29 -5.75
CA GLY A 676 18.35 10.49 -7.18
C GLY A 676 19.30 9.47 -7.78
N ALA A 677 19.56 8.34 -7.12
CA ALA A 677 20.48 7.29 -7.60
C ALA A 677 20.21 6.87 -9.05
N LEU A 678 18.92 6.77 -9.44
CA LEU A 678 18.52 6.34 -10.78
C LEU A 678 18.84 7.35 -11.88
N LYS A 679 19.02 8.63 -11.53
CA LYS A 679 19.42 9.70 -12.46
C LYS A 679 20.93 9.93 -12.45
N LEU A 680 21.57 9.70 -11.29
CA LEU A 680 22.99 9.92 -11.05
C LEU A 680 23.86 8.83 -11.68
N ILE A 681 23.49 7.57 -11.42
CA ILE A 681 24.25 6.40 -11.84
C ILE A 681 23.88 6.08 -13.29
N LYS A 682 24.86 5.62 -14.08
CA LYS A 682 24.64 5.11 -15.43
C LYS A 682 24.86 3.60 -15.49
N ASN A 683 24.08 2.90 -16.31
CA ASN A 683 24.35 1.49 -16.62
C ASN A 683 25.79 1.30 -17.09
N GLY A 684 26.44 0.26 -16.58
CA GLY A 684 27.84 -0.05 -16.88
C GLY A 684 28.87 0.71 -16.05
N GLN A 685 28.47 1.71 -15.26
CA GLN A 685 29.40 2.50 -14.46
C GLN A 685 29.97 1.70 -13.28
N LYS A 686 31.28 1.79 -13.01
CA LYS A 686 31.85 1.19 -11.80
C LYS A 686 31.47 1.97 -10.55
N LEU A 687 30.99 1.25 -9.53
CA LEU A 687 30.61 1.79 -8.23
C LEU A 687 31.36 1.07 -7.12
N ILE A 688 31.66 1.80 -6.05
CA ILE A 688 32.02 1.20 -4.76
C ILE A 688 30.84 1.42 -3.80
N VAL A 689 30.26 0.34 -3.30
CA VAL A 689 29.18 0.36 -2.31
C VAL A 689 29.76 -0.03 -0.96
N ASN A 690 29.70 0.89 0.00
CA ASN A 690 30.13 0.67 1.38
C ASN A 690 28.90 0.71 2.29
N GLY A 691 28.38 -0.48 2.57
CA GLY A 691 27.22 -0.68 3.42
C GLY A 691 27.50 -0.53 4.92
N ASN A 692 28.77 -0.48 5.34
CA ASN A 692 29.13 -0.17 6.73
C ASN A 692 28.81 1.28 7.08
N ASN A 693 29.16 2.20 6.17
CA ASN A 693 29.06 3.64 6.39
C ASN A 693 27.88 4.28 5.63
N GLY A 694 27.14 3.50 4.84
CA GLY A 694 26.02 4.02 4.04
C GLY A 694 26.47 4.92 2.90
N THR A 695 27.57 4.59 2.22
CA THR A 695 28.15 5.45 1.17
C THR A 695 28.29 4.71 -0.16
N VAL A 696 28.10 5.45 -1.25
CA VAL A 696 28.27 4.99 -2.63
C VAL A 696 29.25 5.94 -3.32
N ILE A 697 30.30 5.41 -3.93
CA ILE A 697 31.31 6.19 -4.65
C ILE A 697 31.19 5.89 -6.14
N LEU A 698 31.00 6.93 -6.96
CA LEU A 698 31.04 6.83 -8.42
C LEU A 698 32.49 6.91 -8.91
N ASN A 699 33.01 5.87 -9.55
CA ASN A 699 34.30 6.00 -10.24
C ASN A 699 34.12 6.80 -11.55
N SER A 700 35.08 7.67 -11.88
CA SER A 700 35.00 8.53 -13.06
C SER A 700 35.09 7.69 -14.34
N ILE A 701 34.30 8.03 -15.37
CA ILE A 701 34.31 7.34 -16.67
C ILE A 701 35.63 7.58 -17.44
N SER A 702 36.49 8.48 -16.97
CA SER A 702 37.78 8.83 -17.62
C SER A 702 38.85 7.74 -17.58
N ASP A 703 38.72 6.70 -16.74
CA ASP A 703 39.77 5.68 -16.58
C ASP A 703 39.60 4.43 -17.46
N ILE A 704 38.61 4.41 -18.38
CA ILE A 704 38.28 3.24 -19.21
C ILE A 704 38.94 3.29 -20.62
N LYS A 705 39.71 4.34 -20.93
CA LYS A 705 40.50 4.43 -22.18
C LYS A 705 42.01 4.57 -21.93
N SER A 706 42.57 3.75 -21.06
CA SER A 706 44.01 3.44 -21.07
C SER A 706 44.30 2.23 -20.19
N ASN A 707 44.19 1.04 -20.78
CA ASN A 707 45.13 -0.06 -20.60
C ASN A 707 44.86 -1.14 -21.64
#